data_AF-A0A5D0MNC4-F1
#
_entry.id   AF-A0A5D0MNC4-F1
#
_cell.length_a   1.000
_cell.length_b   1.000
_cell.length_c   1.000
_cell.angle_alpha   90.00
_cell.angle_beta   90.00
_cell.angle_gamma   90.00
#
_symmetry.space_group_name_H-M   'P 1'
#
loop_
_entity.id
_entity.type
_entity.pdbx_description
1 polymer ?
#
loop_
_entity_poly.entity_id
_entity_poly.type
_entity_poly.pdbx_seq_one_letter_code
_entity_poly.pdbx_strand_id
1 'polypeptide(L)'
;MSIFRHLITCFLILVPITVFACGGEDTFLNDSGKILNKNISSSLDYTNANFMPEDAFGILLKALQNSRFKGEEFVFRKAEYVHGKLVYQFESKNYFEDVNAKYHFGPVNQNNHKVRIDVDAMTGNVYLASGCGGSPSQKIYTPTQLDKYIDFGDIYKKPFIQNNTGFISFSLDNQINIDGRLDEKAWENAMAQYFYTGKEKNRFYTEVKSYYDNTSLYFGVKTDSPYWLSLLFKEDPNMGMMWEYKDAFLMKSDGSVTDAHFAQRKDESYFLKKDIKSRIEDYSASQNGLYTYEFKIRLSPDDSDEDVSFAKNNDYSVVLMMGNTKEHYGLFTLDDAHKDHEHSKANKNHVNVQASSEEIFRIGGFPDKNLFDENITVNSDMLKSSFLGSYTPTKRYTQLSYTDTSKKFSAGITSFFIILMGSFIFLLFKKEKTGRSFFYEKILRSRYFHLIFTLPTVLIFLLIGFTGFFGEQLPRENLATVITWIIWWNLLVFSIILAGRLWCRICPFALFGDMVQKLYCFNKRLPKIFRNYYLQITFFVILTYIFVRFGIDKSPFYTAVLLLVFTVSAGLFSLMYKRRTFCRYVCPIGGALGIYSVISPVQVEKESDNTCSSHNQKSCIPACRTFENPVKMQNSVYCDYCMKCFTACEKNNLQLSKKRFGVGSALKTTLSSSETAGSYLLFGVVLVQTLSMTSVKTTTEKLIASIIGSQWAFETFFFLTVLIPLLSASLIFGIISLLSHNTKSNKEIIGKLSGESAIALIPLSLGLHLSHNFSHLVEEMRLVLPGITTSLQKLGTLSSLYADFNVTPVISSAAAVFSLQSVFMAGFTSVSLYVLKKRNLVNKSGRIFISVSLILLSILLVYVLSLPMAGGHVH
;
A
#
# COMPACT_ATOMS: atom_id res chain seq x y z
N MET A 1 19.32 28.19 -21.65
CA MET A 1 17.92 27.93 -22.01
C MET A 1 17.78 26.81 -23.05
N SER A 2 18.65 26.68 -24.06
CA SER A 2 18.53 25.56 -25.03
C SER A 2 18.87 24.17 -24.47
N ILE A 3 19.85 24.04 -23.59
CA ILE A 3 20.19 22.75 -22.92
C ILE A 3 19.01 22.21 -22.07
N PHE A 4 18.17 23.12 -21.54
CA PHE A 4 17.01 22.78 -20.72
C PHE A 4 15.83 22.22 -21.56
N ARG A 5 15.78 22.58 -22.85
CA ARG A 5 14.77 22.06 -23.78
C ARG A 5 15.11 20.64 -24.23
N HIS A 6 16.39 20.28 -24.34
CA HIS A 6 16.81 18.95 -24.77
C HIS A 6 16.68 17.88 -23.67
N LEU A 7 16.81 18.27 -22.39
CA LEU A 7 16.64 17.33 -21.26
C LEU A 7 15.18 16.86 -21.06
N ILE A 8 14.20 17.67 -21.46
CA ILE A 8 12.77 17.30 -21.40
C ILE A 8 12.40 16.36 -22.55
N THR A 9 13.05 16.51 -23.72
CA THR A 9 12.79 15.65 -24.88
C THR A 9 13.41 14.26 -24.74
N CYS A 10 14.57 14.12 -24.08
CA CYS A 10 15.16 12.79 -23.82
C CYS A 10 14.40 11.96 -22.78
N PHE A 11 13.61 12.58 -21.91
CA PHE A 11 12.87 11.88 -20.85
C PHE A 11 11.54 11.26 -21.34
N LEU A 12 11.06 11.63 -22.53
CA LEU A 12 9.81 11.14 -23.13
C LEU A 12 9.98 9.92 -24.04
N ILE A 13 11.19 9.37 -24.19
CA ILE A 13 11.51 8.31 -25.18
C ILE A 13 11.72 6.93 -24.53
N LEU A 14 11.61 6.78 -23.21
CA LEU A 14 11.73 5.47 -22.54
C LEU A 14 10.36 4.97 -22.05
N VAL A 15 9.58 4.41 -22.98
CA VAL A 15 8.39 3.58 -22.69
C VAL A 15 8.82 2.11 -22.81
N PRO A 16 8.48 1.22 -21.86
CA PRO A 16 8.85 -0.18 -21.95
C PRO A 16 8.08 -0.92 -23.07
N ILE A 17 8.80 -1.89 -23.61
CA ILE A 17 8.50 -2.80 -24.71
C ILE A 17 7.27 -3.67 -24.40
N THR A 18 6.44 -3.89 -25.41
CA THR A 18 5.29 -4.81 -25.46
C THR A 18 5.70 -6.27 -25.22
N VAL A 19 4.93 -7.01 -24.40
CA VAL A 19 5.03 -8.48 -24.28
C VAL A 19 3.97 -9.12 -25.18
N PHE A 20 4.40 -10.02 -26.06
CA PHE A 20 3.52 -10.82 -26.93
C PHE A 20 2.80 -11.91 -26.12
N ALA A 21 1.51 -12.10 -26.38
CA ALA A 21 0.71 -13.23 -25.91
C ALA A 21 0.60 -14.29 -27.02
N CYS A 22 0.78 -15.56 -26.62
CA CYS A 22 0.31 -16.80 -27.26
C CYS A 22 0.64 -17.01 -28.76
N GLY A 23 1.66 -17.83 -29.03
CA GLY A 23 1.99 -18.33 -30.38
C GLY A 23 2.39 -19.80 -30.36
N GLY A 24 1.75 -20.63 -29.55
CA GLY A 24 1.91 -22.09 -29.58
C GLY A 24 0.83 -22.71 -30.46
N GLU A 25 1.23 -23.48 -31.47
CA GLU A 25 0.30 -24.31 -32.26
C GLU A 25 -0.22 -25.47 -31.39
N ASP A 26 -1.54 -25.67 -31.38
CA ASP A 26 -2.18 -26.83 -30.77
C ASP A 26 -1.73 -28.10 -31.49
N THR A 27 -1.09 -29.02 -30.75
CA THR A 27 -0.74 -30.35 -31.27
C THR A 27 -1.69 -31.39 -30.70
N PHE A 28 -2.70 -31.76 -31.49
CA PHE A 28 -3.55 -32.93 -31.24
C PHE A 28 -2.96 -34.15 -31.94
N LEU A 29 -2.37 -35.11 -31.22
CA LEU A 29 -2.15 -36.47 -31.74
C LEU A 29 -2.01 -37.52 -30.61
N ASN A 30 -2.64 -38.68 -30.79
CA ASN A 30 -1.96 -39.94 -30.48
C ASN A 30 -1.27 -40.44 -31.76
N ASP A 31 -0.37 -41.41 -31.66
CA ASP A 31 0.45 -41.95 -32.76
C ASP A 31 -0.33 -42.56 -33.96
N SER A 32 -1.67 -42.43 -34.01
CA SER A 32 -2.52 -42.90 -35.11
C SER A 32 -3.69 -41.96 -35.51
N GLY A 33 -3.82 -40.76 -34.93
CA GLY A 33 -4.66 -39.69 -35.50
C GLY A 33 -6.18 -39.91 -35.53
N LYS A 34 -6.78 -40.60 -34.55
CA LYS A 34 -8.25 -40.75 -34.44
C LYS A 34 -8.82 -40.12 -33.15
N ILE A 35 -9.91 -39.37 -33.27
CA ILE A 35 -10.67 -38.77 -32.16
C ILE A 35 -11.32 -39.90 -31.33
N LEU A 36 -11.05 -39.97 -30.02
CA LEU A 36 -11.71 -40.91 -29.12
C LEU A 36 -12.98 -40.30 -28.52
N ASN A 37 -14.02 -41.13 -28.53
CA ASN A 37 -15.41 -40.83 -28.21
C ASN A 37 -15.67 -40.75 -26.69
N LYS A 38 -16.74 -40.04 -26.33
CA LYS A 38 -17.38 -39.94 -25.00
C LYS A 38 -17.41 -41.26 -24.22
N ASN A 39 -16.86 -41.24 -23.00
CA ASN A 39 -17.29 -41.97 -21.79
C ASN A 39 -16.05 -42.16 -20.88
N ILE A 40 -15.72 -41.15 -20.08
CA ILE A 40 -14.81 -41.33 -18.94
C ILE A 40 -15.73 -41.61 -17.74
N SER A 41 -15.61 -42.82 -17.18
CA SER A 41 -16.39 -43.27 -16.02
C SER A 41 -16.15 -42.38 -14.81
N SER A 42 -17.20 -42.21 -14.01
CA SER A 42 -17.31 -41.41 -12.77
C SER A 42 -16.48 -41.91 -11.57
N SER A 43 -15.39 -42.63 -11.82
CA SER A 43 -14.46 -43.11 -10.79
C SER A 43 -13.03 -43.02 -11.33
N LEU A 44 -12.13 -42.36 -10.59
CA LEU A 44 -10.70 -42.32 -10.91
C LEU A 44 -10.15 -43.75 -11.01
N ASP A 45 -9.82 -44.19 -12.23
CA ASP A 45 -9.27 -45.51 -12.49
C ASP A 45 -7.74 -45.46 -12.44
N TYR A 46 -7.18 -45.85 -11.29
CA TYR A 46 -5.73 -45.86 -11.06
C TYR A 46 -5.02 -47.07 -11.72
N THR A 47 -5.73 -47.99 -12.37
CA THR A 47 -5.15 -49.24 -12.89
C THR A 47 -4.04 -49.04 -13.91
N ASN A 48 -4.01 -47.88 -14.59
CA ASN A 48 -2.96 -47.56 -15.55
C ASN A 48 -1.81 -46.71 -14.95
N ALA A 49 -1.93 -46.14 -13.74
CA ALA A 49 -0.93 -45.24 -13.19
C ALA A 49 0.40 -45.95 -12.85
N ASN A 50 1.53 -45.41 -13.32
CA ASN A 50 2.88 -45.89 -12.97
C ASN A 50 3.44 -45.22 -11.71
N PHE A 51 2.91 -44.05 -11.37
CA PHE A 51 3.31 -43.25 -10.21
C PHE A 51 2.07 -43.00 -9.35
N MET A 52 2.16 -43.28 -8.06
CA MET A 52 1.15 -42.90 -7.09
C MET A 52 1.30 -41.40 -6.72
N PRO A 53 0.30 -40.75 -6.10
CA PRO A 53 0.40 -39.35 -5.69
C PRO A 53 1.63 -39.02 -4.81
N GLU A 54 2.06 -39.96 -3.97
CA GLU A 54 3.27 -39.88 -3.14
C GLU A 54 4.52 -39.75 -4.03
N ASP A 55 4.64 -40.63 -5.02
CA ASP A 55 5.76 -40.67 -5.97
C ASP A 55 5.77 -39.38 -6.81
N ALA A 56 4.59 -38.93 -7.24
CA ALA A 56 4.42 -37.71 -8.00
C ALA A 56 4.83 -36.47 -7.20
N PHE A 57 4.55 -36.42 -5.89
CA PHE A 57 5.00 -35.35 -5.01
C PHE A 57 6.52 -35.38 -4.81
N GLY A 58 7.11 -36.56 -4.67
CA GLY A 58 8.57 -36.72 -4.62
C GLY A 58 9.27 -36.23 -5.89
N ILE A 59 8.72 -36.57 -7.06
CA ILE A 59 9.18 -36.09 -8.37
C ILE A 59 9.06 -34.56 -8.47
N LEU A 60 7.94 -33.99 -8.02
CA LEU A 60 7.75 -32.55 -7.94
C LEU A 60 8.84 -31.88 -7.11
N LEU A 61 9.06 -32.33 -5.87
CA LEU A 61 10.06 -31.72 -4.98
C LEU A 61 11.46 -31.72 -5.62
N LYS A 62 11.81 -32.80 -6.33
CA LYS A 62 13.08 -32.89 -7.07
C LYS A 62 13.12 -31.90 -8.24
N ALA A 63 12.06 -31.82 -9.03
CA ALA A 63 11.92 -30.83 -10.11
C ALA A 63 12.10 -29.39 -9.58
N LEU A 64 11.61 -29.12 -8.37
CA LEU A 64 11.68 -27.80 -7.75
C LEU A 64 13.09 -27.43 -7.23
N GLN A 65 13.98 -28.39 -6.94
CA GLN A 65 15.31 -28.13 -6.38
C GLN A 65 16.19 -27.23 -7.26
N ASN A 66 15.94 -27.23 -8.57
CA ASN A 66 16.64 -26.41 -9.58
C ASN A 66 15.77 -25.29 -10.16
N SER A 67 14.62 -25.00 -9.54
CA SER A 67 13.68 -23.97 -9.99
C SER A 67 13.72 -22.74 -9.08
N ARG A 68 13.10 -21.63 -9.53
CA ARG A 68 12.89 -20.43 -8.70
C ARG A 68 11.94 -20.66 -7.51
N PHE A 69 11.25 -21.79 -7.47
CA PHE A 69 10.32 -22.17 -6.40
C PHE A 69 10.98 -23.14 -5.39
N LYS A 70 12.31 -23.24 -5.39
CA LYS A 70 13.05 -24.06 -4.43
C LYS A 70 12.73 -23.64 -2.99
N GLY A 71 12.28 -24.59 -2.19
CA GLY A 71 11.92 -24.37 -0.78
C GLY A 71 10.51 -23.82 -0.56
N GLU A 72 9.71 -23.65 -1.62
CA GLU A 72 8.28 -23.37 -1.49
C GLU A 72 7.53 -24.66 -1.09
N GLU A 73 6.56 -24.53 -0.19
CA GLU A 73 5.68 -25.63 0.19
C GLU A 73 4.55 -25.79 -0.85
N PHE A 74 4.45 -26.98 -1.44
CA PHE A 74 3.33 -27.34 -2.31
C PHE A 74 2.38 -28.29 -1.58
N VAL A 75 1.08 -28.11 -1.82
CA VAL A 75 0.03 -28.97 -1.29
C VAL A 75 -0.65 -29.70 -2.44
N PHE A 76 -1.01 -30.97 -2.22
CA PHE A 76 -1.83 -31.71 -3.17
C PHE A 76 -3.22 -31.10 -3.25
N ARG A 77 -3.68 -30.86 -4.47
CA ARG A 77 -4.95 -30.18 -4.73
C ARG A 77 -6.03 -31.19 -5.15
N LYS A 78 -5.76 -31.94 -6.22
CA LYS A 78 -6.68 -32.95 -6.77
C LYS A 78 -5.96 -33.89 -7.73
N ALA A 79 -6.59 -35.03 -8.03
CA ALA A 79 -6.28 -35.85 -9.18
C ALA A 79 -7.36 -35.59 -10.25
N GLU A 80 -7.00 -35.46 -11.52
CA GLU A 80 -7.99 -35.26 -12.59
C GLU A 80 -7.54 -35.87 -13.91
N TYR A 81 -8.51 -36.20 -14.77
CA TYR A 81 -8.22 -36.57 -16.16
C TYR A 81 -8.18 -35.33 -17.04
N VAL A 82 -7.03 -35.08 -17.66
CA VAL A 82 -6.83 -34.01 -18.64
C VAL A 82 -6.44 -34.66 -19.98
N HIS A 83 -7.28 -34.52 -21.01
CA HIS A 83 -7.10 -35.17 -22.34
C HIS A 83 -6.88 -36.69 -22.27
N GLY A 84 -7.62 -37.37 -21.39
CA GLY A 84 -7.51 -38.82 -21.22
C GLY A 84 -6.26 -39.30 -20.46
N LYS A 85 -5.46 -38.38 -19.89
CA LYS A 85 -4.35 -38.70 -19.00
C LYS A 85 -4.70 -38.36 -17.56
N LEU A 86 -4.42 -39.28 -16.64
CA LEU A 86 -4.53 -39.01 -15.20
C LEU A 86 -3.38 -38.12 -14.75
N VAL A 87 -3.71 -37.02 -14.09
CA VAL A 87 -2.77 -35.98 -13.63
C VAL A 87 -3.00 -35.69 -12.15
N TYR A 88 -1.90 -35.56 -11.41
CA TYR A 88 -1.90 -35.09 -10.02
C TYR A 88 -1.53 -33.62 -9.98
N GLN A 89 -2.42 -32.78 -9.47
CA GLN A 89 -2.23 -31.34 -9.40
C GLN A 89 -1.78 -30.91 -8.00
N PHE A 90 -0.73 -30.10 -7.96
CA PHE A 90 -0.16 -29.50 -6.76
C PHE A 90 -0.20 -27.98 -6.86
N GLU A 91 -0.45 -27.30 -5.74
CA GLU A 91 -0.53 -25.84 -5.68
C GLU A 91 0.43 -25.29 -4.62
N SER A 92 1.07 -24.15 -4.90
CA SER A 92 1.91 -23.47 -3.91
C SER A 92 1.08 -22.91 -2.76
N LYS A 93 1.63 -22.98 -1.54
CA LYS A 93 1.00 -22.42 -0.35
C LYS A 93 1.02 -20.90 -0.36
N ASN A 94 2.13 -20.30 -0.80
CA ASN A 94 2.29 -18.85 -0.91
C ASN A 94 1.87 -18.31 -2.28
N TYR A 95 1.50 -17.03 -2.28
CA TYR A 95 1.23 -16.24 -3.49
C TYR A 95 2.52 -15.62 -4.04
N PHE A 96 2.64 -15.59 -5.36
CA PHE A 96 3.75 -14.99 -6.11
C PHE A 96 3.21 -13.89 -7.04
N GLU A 97 3.58 -12.63 -6.77
CA GLU A 97 3.15 -11.47 -7.56
C GLU A 97 3.71 -11.49 -9.00
N ASP A 98 4.90 -12.08 -9.18
CA ASP A 98 5.61 -12.15 -10.46
C ASP A 98 5.20 -13.34 -11.35
N VAL A 99 4.21 -14.14 -10.90
CA VAL A 99 3.71 -15.31 -11.62
C VAL A 99 2.35 -14.97 -12.22
N ASN A 100 2.33 -14.66 -13.52
CA ASN A 100 1.09 -14.49 -14.28
C ASN A 100 0.61 -15.85 -14.82
N ALA A 101 0.34 -16.81 -13.92
CA ALA A 101 -0.22 -18.09 -14.30
C ALA A 101 -1.72 -17.88 -14.58
N LYS A 102 -2.06 -17.72 -15.86
CA LYS A 102 -3.45 -17.77 -16.29
C LYS A 102 -3.91 -19.22 -16.19
N TYR A 103 -5.04 -19.49 -15.54
CA TYR A 103 -5.69 -20.79 -15.57
C TYR A 103 -6.99 -20.63 -16.38
N HIS A 104 -7.11 -21.33 -17.52
CA HIS A 104 -8.28 -21.24 -18.38
C HIS A 104 -9.27 -22.34 -18.00
N PHE A 105 -10.40 -21.94 -17.40
CA PHE A 105 -11.59 -22.75 -17.31
C PHE A 105 -12.37 -22.47 -18.60
N GLY A 106 -12.22 -23.28 -19.66
CA GLY A 106 -12.89 -23.02 -20.96
C GLY A 106 -12.71 -21.56 -21.46
N PRO A 107 -13.78 -20.82 -21.82
CA PRO A 107 -13.76 -19.42 -22.23
C PRO A 107 -13.64 -18.42 -21.05
N VAL A 108 -13.10 -18.80 -19.89
CA VAL A 108 -12.94 -17.89 -18.73
C VAL A 108 -11.51 -17.92 -18.19
N ASN A 109 -10.88 -16.75 -18.09
CA ASN A 109 -9.53 -16.59 -17.59
C ASN A 109 -9.51 -16.34 -16.08
N GLN A 110 -8.77 -17.18 -15.34
CA GLN A 110 -8.39 -16.91 -13.95
C GLN A 110 -6.98 -16.30 -13.93
N ASN A 111 -6.79 -15.17 -13.25
CA ASN A 111 -5.46 -14.74 -12.83
C ASN A 111 -5.16 -15.44 -11.51
N ASN A 112 -4.26 -16.42 -11.54
CA ASN A 112 -3.92 -17.15 -10.34
C ASN A 112 -2.52 -16.75 -9.86
N HIS A 113 -2.45 -16.19 -8.66
CA HIS A 113 -1.19 -15.78 -8.04
C HIS A 113 -0.48 -16.94 -7.34
N LYS A 114 -1.09 -18.13 -7.31
CA LYS A 114 -0.45 -19.37 -6.84
C LYS A 114 0.07 -20.16 -8.03
N VAL A 115 1.20 -20.82 -7.83
CA VAL A 115 1.82 -21.68 -8.84
C VAL A 115 1.12 -23.02 -8.80
N ARG A 116 0.59 -23.46 -9.95
CA ARG A 116 0.03 -24.80 -10.11
C ARG A 116 0.96 -25.67 -10.94
N ILE A 117 1.12 -26.91 -10.51
CA ILE A 117 2.01 -27.87 -11.15
C ILE A 117 1.26 -29.19 -11.31
N ASP A 118 1.27 -29.71 -12.53
CA ASP A 118 0.62 -30.94 -12.92
C ASP A 118 1.69 -32.03 -13.10
N VAL A 119 1.46 -33.20 -12.51
CA VAL A 119 2.33 -34.38 -12.66
C VAL A 119 1.54 -35.50 -13.32
N ASP A 120 1.99 -35.96 -14.49
CA ASP A 120 1.37 -37.05 -15.23
C ASP A 120 1.56 -38.39 -14.49
N ALA A 121 0.48 -39.08 -14.15
CA ALA A 121 0.49 -40.33 -13.39
C ALA A 121 1.12 -41.51 -14.15
N MET A 122 1.16 -41.47 -15.48
CA MET A 122 1.78 -42.51 -16.32
C MET A 122 3.28 -42.30 -16.47
N THR A 123 3.70 -41.05 -16.67
CA THR A 123 5.07 -40.72 -17.10
C THR A 123 5.89 -40.02 -16.04
N GLY A 124 5.26 -39.48 -14.99
CA GLY A 124 5.88 -38.65 -13.95
C GLY A 124 6.38 -37.30 -14.48
N ASN A 125 6.07 -36.93 -15.73
CA ASN A 125 6.43 -35.64 -16.28
C ASN A 125 5.77 -34.52 -15.49
N VAL A 126 6.53 -33.45 -15.21
CA VAL A 126 6.06 -32.29 -14.44
C VAL A 126 5.85 -31.12 -15.39
N TYR A 127 4.67 -30.52 -15.30
CA TYR A 127 4.22 -29.43 -16.13
C TYR A 127 3.87 -28.22 -15.26
N LEU A 128 4.39 -27.04 -15.60
CA LEU A 128 3.96 -25.80 -14.96
C LEU A 128 2.60 -25.42 -15.53
N ALA A 129 1.50 -25.58 -14.78
CA ALA A 129 0.15 -25.38 -15.29
C ALA A 129 -0.06 -23.92 -15.76
N SER A 130 -0.06 -23.74 -17.08
CA SER A 130 -0.15 -22.44 -17.76
C SER A 130 -1.30 -22.46 -18.75
N GLY A 131 -2.51 -22.65 -18.25
CA GLY A 131 -3.66 -21.95 -18.80
C GLY A 131 -4.18 -22.33 -20.18
N CYS A 132 -4.23 -23.59 -20.56
CA CYS A 132 -5.20 -24.00 -21.58
C CYS A 132 -5.75 -25.36 -21.18
N GLY A 133 -7.06 -25.47 -20.96
CA GLY A 133 -7.78 -26.74 -20.82
C GLY A 133 -7.78 -27.53 -22.13
N GLY A 134 -6.58 -27.84 -22.63
CA GLY A 134 -6.33 -28.12 -24.05
C GLY A 134 -4.94 -28.68 -24.36
N SER A 135 -3.88 -28.21 -23.69
CA SER A 135 -2.51 -28.54 -24.09
C SER A 135 -1.61 -28.69 -22.86
N PRO A 136 -0.70 -29.70 -22.82
CA PRO A 136 0.26 -29.81 -21.75
C PRO A 136 1.02 -28.50 -21.64
N SER A 137 0.98 -27.94 -20.44
CA SER A 137 1.65 -26.69 -20.13
C SER A 137 3.17 -26.83 -20.30
N GLN A 138 3.95 -25.76 -20.08
CA GLN A 138 5.42 -25.86 -20.23
C GLN A 138 5.96 -27.02 -19.37
N LYS A 139 6.44 -28.08 -20.04
CA LYS A 139 7.07 -29.22 -19.37
C LYS A 139 8.37 -28.74 -18.74
N ILE A 140 8.46 -28.78 -17.42
CA ILE A 140 9.60 -28.28 -16.67
C ILE A 140 10.53 -29.40 -16.19
N TYR A 141 10.06 -30.64 -16.15
CA TYR A 141 10.87 -31.79 -15.73
C TYR A 141 10.37 -33.10 -16.35
N THR A 142 11.31 -33.96 -16.75
CA THR A 142 11.04 -35.35 -17.17
C THR A 142 11.87 -36.27 -16.27
N PRO A 143 11.24 -37.18 -15.50
CA PRO A 143 11.96 -38.05 -14.59
C PRO A 143 12.81 -39.07 -15.35
N THR A 144 13.97 -39.39 -14.78
CA THR A 144 14.91 -40.40 -15.27
C THR A 144 14.63 -41.77 -14.62
N GLN A 145 15.19 -42.87 -15.15
CA GLN A 145 15.03 -44.22 -14.57
C GLN A 145 15.48 -44.29 -13.09
N LEU A 146 16.40 -43.44 -12.66
CA LEU A 146 16.84 -43.33 -11.27
C LEU A 146 15.79 -42.70 -10.35
N ASP A 147 14.88 -41.88 -10.88
CA ASP A 147 13.83 -41.20 -10.11
C ASP A 147 12.70 -42.15 -9.68
N LYS A 148 12.57 -43.31 -10.34
CA LYS A 148 11.60 -44.37 -9.98
C LYS A 148 11.99 -45.18 -8.73
N TYR A 149 13.25 -45.15 -8.31
CA TYR A 149 13.78 -46.01 -7.24
C TYR A 149 14.16 -45.24 -5.96
N ILE A 150 13.87 -43.95 -5.90
CA ILE A 150 14.13 -43.15 -4.71
C ILE A 150 12.95 -43.31 -3.76
N ASP A 151 13.13 -44.15 -2.73
CA ASP A 151 12.24 -44.18 -1.57
C ASP A 151 12.35 -42.85 -0.82
N PHE A 152 11.32 -42.00 -0.92
CA PHE A 152 11.30 -40.69 -0.27
C PHE A 152 11.12 -40.81 1.27
N GLY A 153 11.01 -42.02 1.82
CA GLY A 153 10.98 -42.29 3.26
C GLY A 153 9.65 -41.93 3.95
N ASP A 154 9.51 -42.35 5.22
CA ASP A 154 8.30 -42.17 6.03
C ASP A 154 7.94 -40.70 6.36
N ILE A 155 8.85 -39.76 6.09
CA ILE A 155 8.68 -38.32 6.41
C ILE A 155 7.59 -37.67 5.53
N TYR A 156 7.24 -38.28 4.39
CA TYR A 156 6.23 -37.77 3.45
C TYR A 156 4.97 -38.65 3.34
N LYS A 157 4.87 -39.74 4.12
CA LYS A 157 3.65 -40.54 4.30
C LYS A 157 2.65 -39.88 5.25
N LYS A 158 2.49 -38.55 5.18
CA LYS A 158 1.32 -37.93 5.79
C LYS A 158 0.14 -38.35 4.93
N PRO A 159 -0.99 -38.77 5.52
CA PRO A 159 -2.17 -39.09 4.72
C PRO A 159 -2.42 -37.88 3.82
N PHE A 160 -2.53 -38.12 2.51
CA PHE A 160 -3.05 -37.17 1.54
C PHE A 160 -4.52 -36.94 1.89
N ILE A 161 -4.76 -36.31 3.03
CA ILE A 161 -6.01 -35.69 3.38
C ILE A 161 -6.16 -34.62 2.32
N GLN A 162 -7.27 -34.63 1.59
CA GLN A 162 -7.71 -33.44 0.89
C GLN A 162 -7.77 -32.31 1.92
N ASN A 163 -6.69 -31.56 2.06
CA ASN A 163 -6.61 -30.37 2.90
C ASN A 163 -7.40 -29.21 2.24
N ASN A 164 -8.32 -29.57 1.35
CA ASN A 164 -9.03 -28.73 0.40
C ASN A 164 -10.52 -28.60 0.74
N THR A 165 -11.02 -29.29 1.79
CA THR A 165 -12.36 -29.04 2.33
C THR A 165 -12.36 -27.76 3.16
N GLY A 166 -12.02 -26.64 2.50
CA GLY A 166 -12.09 -25.29 3.06
C GLY A 166 -13.52 -24.78 3.20
N PHE A 167 -14.50 -25.43 2.56
CA PHE A 167 -15.90 -25.06 2.63
C PHE A 167 -16.78 -26.26 3.02
N ILE A 168 -17.15 -26.33 4.30
CA ILE A 168 -17.96 -27.42 4.87
C ILE A 168 -19.31 -26.88 5.32
N SER A 169 -20.39 -27.54 4.88
CA SER A 169 -21.75 -27.30 5.36
C SER A 169 -22.04 -28.22 6.53
N PHE A 170 -22.32 -27.63 7.70
CA PHE A 170 -22.64 -28.38 8.93
C PHE A 170 -24.14 -28.60 9.09
N SER A 171 -24.51 -29.61 9.90
CA SER A 171 -25.91 -29.88 10.22
C SER A 171 -26.48 -28.78 11.11
N LEU A 172 -27.71 -28.39 10.84
CA LEU A 172 -28.45 -27.40 11.60
C LEU A 172 -29.60 -28.06 12.37
N ASP A 173 -29.74 -27.74 13.66
CA ASP A 173 -30.82 -28.30 14.50
C ASP A 173 -32.17 -27.60 14.29
N ASN A 174 -32.18 -26.32 13.91
CA ASN A 174 -33.38 -25.49 13.73
C ASN A 174 -33.33 -24.74 12.40
N GLN A 175 -34.41 -24.72 11.62
CA GLN A 175 -34.45 -24.05 10.31
C GLN A 175 -34.09 -22.55 10.36
N ILE A 176 -33.42 -22.07 9.31
CA ILE A 176 -33.09 -20.66 9.13
C ILE A 176 -34.30 -19.94 8.52
N ASN A 177 -34.66 -18.81 9.09
CA ASN A 177 -35.64 -17.92 8.50
C ASN A 177 -35.00 -17.17 7.32
N ILE A 178 -35.46 -17.41 6.10
CA ILE A 178 -34.97 -16.75 4.88
C ILE A 178 -35.58 -15.35 4.80
N ASP A 179 -34.87 -14.35 5.31
CA ASP A 179 -35.32 -12.95 5.29
C ASP A 179 -34.43 -12.04 4.44
N GLY A 180 -33.34 -12.60 3.89
CA GLY A 180 -32.40 -11.94 3.01
C GLY A 180 -31.35 -11.13 3.78
N ARG A 181 -31.39 -11.12 5.11
CA ARG A 181 -30.42 -10.50 6.00
C ARG A 181 -29.67 -11.62 6.71
N LEU A 182 -28.38 -11.76 6.40
CA LEU A 182 -27.52 -12.72 7.08
C LEU A 182 -27.37 -12.35 8.56
N ASP A 183 -28.30 -12.82 9.40
CA ASP A 183 -28.31 -12.58 10.84
C ASP A 183 -27.06 -13.19 11.47
N GLU A 184 -26.31 -12.38 12.21
CA GLU A 184 -25.07 -12.79 12.86
C GLU A 184 -25.28 -13.93 13.85
N LYS A 185 -26.48 -14.09 14.44
CA LYS A 185 -26.80 -15.21 15.33
C LYS A 185 -27.17 -16.49 14.60
N ALA A 186 -27.93 -16.41 13.50
CA ALA A 186 -28.36 -17.58 12.75
C ALA A 186 -27.20 -18.24 11.98
N TRP A 187 -26.24 -17.43 11.53
CA TRP A 187 -25.09 -17.86 10.73
C TRP A 187 -23.76 -17.84 11.50
N GLU A 188 -23.80 -17.78 12.84
CA GLU A 188 -22.61 -17.61 13.70
C GLU A 188 -21.64 -18.79 13.60
N ASN A 189 -22.18 -20.01 13.60
CA ASN A 189 -21.40 -21.24 13.60
C ASN A 189 -21.17 -21.81 12.19
N ALA A 190 -21.56 -21.08 11.14
CA ALA A 190 -21.45 -21.52 9.77
C ALA A 190 -20.02 -21.29 9.28
N MET A 191 -19.44 -22.27 8.61
CA MET A 191 -18.16 -22.05 7.93
C MET A 191 -18.37 -21.07 6.77
N ALA A 192 -17.53 -20.03 6.72
CA ALA A 192 -17.55 -19.04 5.65
C ALA A 192 -16.43 -19.34 4.66
N GLN A 193 -16.78 -19.48 3.38
CA GLN A 193 -15.84 -19.54 2.27
C GLN A 193 -15.79 -18.19 1.57
N TYR A 194 -14.58 -17.71 1.30
CA TYR A 194 -14.35 -16.41 0.68
C TYR A 194 -13.84 -16.55 -0.75
N PHE A 195 -14.57 -15.97 -1.69
CA PHE A 195 -14.24 -15.92 -3.11
C PHE A 195 -13.83 -14.51 -3.52
N TYR A 196 -12.82 -14.43 -4.38
CA TYR A 196 -12.31 -13.16 -4.92
C TYR A 196 -12.33 -13.21 -6.45
N THR A 197 -13.00 -12.23 -7.07
CA THR A 197 -13.18 -12.15 -8.54
C THR A 197 -12.76 -10.77 -9.07
N GLY A 198 -11.92 -10.73 -10.10
CA GLY A 198 -11.54 -9.48 -10.80
C GLY A 198 -10.04 -9.15 -10.86
N LYS A 199 -9.70 -8.14 -11.67
CA LYS A 199 -8.31 -7.64 -11.85
C LYS A 199 -7.90 -6.81 -10.61
N GLU A 200 -6.60 -6.70 -10.30
CA GLU A 200 -6.07 -6.07 -9.07
C GLU A 200 -6.69 -4.71 -8.67
N LYS A 201 -7.15 -3.91 -9.63
CA LYS A 201 -7.79 -2.60 -9.37
C LYS A 201 -9.30 -2.66 -9.08
N ASN A 202 -9.97 -3.76 -9.43
CA ASN A 202 -11.41 -4.02 -9.29
C ASN A 202 -11.65 -5.47 -8.82
N ARG A 203 -11.05 -5.87 -7.69
CA ARG A 203 -11.36 -7.16 -7.06
C ARG A 203 -12.64 -7.04 -6.24
N PHE A 204 -13.61 -7.86 -6.57
CA PHE A 204 -14.84 -8.05 -5.82
C PHE A 204 -14.67 -9.22 -4.85
N TYR A 205 -15.36 -9.09 -3.73
CA TYR A 205 -15.35 -10.00 -2.60
C TYR A 205 -16.74 -10.62 -2.45
N THR A 206 -16.77 -11.93 -2.26
CA THR A 206 -17.99 -12.66 -1.95
C THR A 206 -17.73 -13.67 -0.85
N GLU A 207 -18.49 -13.54 0.24
CA GLU A 207 -18.56 -14.49 1.35
C GLU A 207 -19.74 -15.43 1.12
N VAL A 208 -19.52 -16.73 1.24
CA VAL A 208 -20.54 -17.76 1.10
C VAL A 208 -20.53 -18.63 2.33
N LYS A 209 -21.69 -18.80 2.95
CA LYS A 209 -21.94 -19.68 4.10
C LYS A 209 -22.95 -20.73 3.70
N SER A 210 -22.84 -21.91 4.32
CA SER A 210 -23.82 -22.99 4.09
C SER A 210 -24.10 -23.78 5.36
N TYR A 211 -25.35 -24.23 5.45
CA TYR A 211 -25.84 -25.21 6.42
C TYR A 211 -26.72 -26.23 5.71
N TYR A 212 -26.91 -27.40 6.30
CA TYR A 212 -27.86 -28.39 5.80
C TYR A 212 -28.75 -28.94 6.92
N ASP A 213 -29.98 -29.33 6.56
CA ASP A 213 -30.86 -30.13 7.42
C ASP A 213 -31.18 -31.49 6.77
N ASN A 214 -32.28 -32.14 7.15
CA ASN A 214 -32.64 -33.43 6.57
C ASN A 214 -33.21 -33.35 5.15
N THR A 215 -33.69 -32.18 4.73
CA THR A 215 -34.46 -31.99 3.50
C THR A 215 -33.89 -30.91 2.58
N SER A 216 -33.12 -29.97 3.11
CA SER A 216 -32.72 -28.76 2.41
C SER A 216 -31.30 -28.32 2.75
N LEU A 217 -30.66 -27.67 1.78
CA LEU A 217 -29.37 -27.00 1.88
C LEU A 217 -29.59 -25.49 1.85
N TYR A 218 -29.01 -24.77 2.80
CA TYR A 218 -29.14 -23.33 2.96
C TYR A 218 -27.85 -22.66 2.48
N PHE A 219 -28.00 -21.58 1.74
CA PHE A 219 -26.89 -20.73 1.34
C PHE A 219 -27.13 -19.29 1.77
N GLY A 220 -26.09 -18.72 2.38
CA GLY A 220 -25.99 -17.32 2.70
C GLY A 220 -24.85 -16.68 1.93
N VAL A 221 -25.16 -15.81 0.97
CA VAL A 221 -24.17 -15.17 0.09
C VAL A 221 -24.12 -13.69 0.36
N LYS A 222 -22.93 -13.12 0.49
CA LYS A 222 -22.69 -11.71 0.79
C LYS A 222 -21.60 -11.16 -0.12
N THR A 223 -21.94 -10.25 -1.01
CA THR A 223 -21.00 -9.71 -2.01
C THR A 223 -20.98 -8.19 -2.06
N ASP A 224 -19.83 -7.64 -2.44
CA ASP A 224 -19.67 -6.21 -2.77
C ASP A 224 -19.79 -5.90 -4.26
N SER A 225 -20.05 -6.93 -5.08
CA SER A 225 -20.31 -6.76 -6.50
C SER A 225 -21.74 -6.26 -6.74
N PRO A 226 -21.93 -5.18 -7.53
CA PRO A 226 -23.23 -4.75 -8.00
C PRO A 226 -23.71 -5.52 -9.25
N TYR A 227 -22.92 -6.49 -9.71
CA TYR A 227 -23.21 -7.28 -10.90
C TYR A 227 -23.85 -8.62 -10.54
N TRP A 228 -24.41 -9.31 -11.54
CA TRP A 228 -24.87 -10.67 -11.32
C TRP A 228 -23.70 -11.58 -10.94
N LEU A 229 -23.98 -12.55 -10.09
CA LEU A 229 -23.04 -13.59 -9.67
C LEU A 229 -23.74 -14.95 -9.67
N SER A 230 -22.97 -16.02 -9.77
CA SER A 230 -23.51 -17.39 -9.78
C SER A 230 -22.60 -18.33 -9.00
N LEU A 231 -23.18 -19.23 -8.22
CA LEU A 231 -22.47 -20.37 -7.65
C LEU A 231 -22.69 -21.56 -8.56
N LEU A 232 -21.64 -22.01 -9.24
CA LEU A 232 -21.68 -23.18 -10.11
C LEU A 232 -21.17 -24.39 -9.36
N PHE A 233 -21.88 -25.50 -9.48
CA PHE A 233 -21.57 -26.77 -8.84
C PHE A 233 -21.34 -27.88 -9.86
N LYS A 234 -20.41 -28.78 -9.52
CA LYS A 234 -20.21 -30.06 -10.21
C LYS A 234 -20.18 -31.21 -9.20
N GLU A 235 -20.67 -32.37 -9.65
CA GLU A 235 -20.75 -33.60 -8.84
C GLU A 235 -19.37 -34.16 -8.52
N ASP A 236 -18.51 -34.32 -9.52
CA ASP A 236 -17.17 -34.87 -9.32
C ASP A 236 -16.13 -33.75 -9.17
N PRO A 237 -15.52 -33.59 -7.98
CA PRO A 237 -14.48 -32.59 -7.76
C PRO A 237 -13.23 -32.79 -8.64
N ASN A 238 -13.04 -34.00 -9.15
CA ASN A 238 -11.86 -34.44 -9.91
C ASN A 238 -12.01 -34.27 -11.43
N MET A 239 -13.09 -33.66 -11.92
CA MET A 239 -13.31 -33.43 -13.35
C MET A 239 -13.01 -31.97 -13.74
N GLY A 240 -12.03 -31.73 -14.60
CA GLY A 240 -11.50 -30.37 -14.88
C GLY A 240 -12.27 -29.51 -15.89
N MET A 241 -13.32 -30.02 -16.53
CA MET A 241 -13.95 -29.35 -17.67
C MET A 241 -15.13 -28.45 -17.28
N MET A 242 -15.29 -27.31 -17.95
CA MET A 242 -16.34 -26.33 -17.60
C MET A 242 -17.77 -26.86 -17.78
N TRP A 243 -18.02 -27.72 -18.75
CA TRP A 243 -19.35 -28.29 -18.98
C TRP A 243 -19.78 -29.31 -17.90
N GLU A 244 -18.88 -29.70 -17.00
CA GLU A 244 -19.20 -30.58 -15.87
C GLU A 244 -19.89 -29.82 -14.74
N TYR A 245 -19.87 -28.48 -14.79
CA TYR A 245 -20.69 -27.63 -13.94
C TYR A 245 -22.14 -27.68 -14.42
N LYS A 246 -22.83 -28.74 -14.00
CA LYS A 246 -24.22 -28.99 -14.40
C LYS A 246 -25.17 -27.97 -13.76
N ASP A 247 -24.88 -27.54 -12.55
CA ASP A 247 -25.80 -26.76 -11.73
C ASP A 247 -25.26 -25.36 -11.40
N ALA A 248 -26.13 -24.35 -11.37
CA ALA A 248 -25.76 -22.95 -11.18
C ALA A 248 -26.87 -22.12 -10.53
N PHE A 249 -26.61 -21.60 -9.34
CA PHE A 249 -27.53 -20.67 -8.66
C PHE A 249 -27.17 -19.22 -8.99
N LEU A 250 -27.94 -18.62 -9.90
CA LEU A 250 -27.73 -17.27 -10.41
C LEU A 250 -28.43 -16.23 -9.52
N MET A 251 -27.65 -15.28 -9.00
CA MET A 251 -28.09 -14.16 -8.18
C MET A 251 -27.93 -12.84 -8.96
N LYS A 252 -29.04 -12.12 -9.14
CA LYS A 252 -29.08 -10.86 -9.90
C LYS A 252 -29.19 -9.65 -8.98
N SER A 253 -28.73 -8.51 -9.48
CA SER A 253 -28.75 -7.25 -8.72
C SER A 253 -30.15 -6.68 -8.43
N ASP A 254 -31.21 -7.27 -8.99
CA ASP A 254 -32.61 -7.00 -8.63
C ASP A 254 -33.08 -7.80 -7.39
N GLY A 255 -32.21 -8.65 -6.83
CA GLY A 255 -32.49 -9.52 -5.69
C GLY A 255 -33.04 -10.89 -6.07
N SER A 256 -33.24 -11.19 -7.35
CA SER A 256 -33.72 -12.51 -7.76
C SER A 256 -32.62 -13.57 -7.71
N VAL A 257 -32.98 -14.75 -7.19
CA VAL A 257 -32.16 -15.98 -7.23
C VAL A 257 -32.84 -16.96 -8.17
N THR A 258 -32.09 -17.50 -9.12
CA THR A 258 -32.61 -18.35 -10.20
C THR A 258 -31.79 -19.61 -10.31
N ASP A 259 -32.48 -20.75 -10.40
CA ASP A 259 -31.88 -22.04 -10.73
C ASP A 259 -31.58 -22.10 -12.24
N ALA A 260 -30.36 -22.50 -12.59
CA ALA A 260 -29.90 -22.56 -13.96
C ALA A 260 -28.86 -23.67 -14.15
N HIS A 261 -28.73 -24.18 -15.37
CA HIS A 261 -27.63 -25.05 -15.77
C HIS A 261 -26.72 -24.40 -16.80
N PHE A 262 -25.51 -24.92 -16.91
CA PHE A 262 -24.57 -24.53 -17.94
C PHE A 262 -24.96 -25.14 -19.29
N ALA A 263 -25.15 -24.31 -20.31
CA ALA A 263 -25.61 -24.73 -21.63
C ALA A 263 -24.74 -24.14 -22.76
N GLN A 264 -24.66 -24.87 -23.88
CA GLN A 264 -24.03 -24.42 -25.11
C GLN A 264 -25.08 -24.10 -26.18
N ARG A 265 -24.92 -22.97 -26.87
CA ARG A 265 -25.74 -22.56 -28.00
C ARG A 265 -25.30 -23.25 -29.30
N LYS A 266 -26.14 -23.16 -30.32
CA LYS A 266 -25.84 -23.68 -31.69
C LYS A 266 -24.62 -23.01 -32.34
N ASP A 267 -24.26 -21.81 -31.90
CA ASP A 267 -23.09 -21.06 -32.36
C ASP A 267 -21.85 -21.30 -31.47
N GLU A 268 -21.87 -22.39 -30.71
CA GLU A 268 -20.81 -22.84 -29.79
C GLU A 268 -20.52 -21.90 -28.61
N SER A 269 -21.26 -20.79 -28.47
CA SER A 269 -21.18 -19.90 -27.31
C SER A 269 -21.85 -20.53 -26.09
N TYR A 270 -21.25 -20.31 -24.92
CA TYR A 270 -21.77 -20.86 -23.67
C TYR A 270 -22.61 -19.82 -22.92
N PHE A 271 -23.57 -20.27 -22.11
CA PHE A 271 -24.40 -19.42 -21.25
C PHE A 271 -25.03 -20.21 -20.07
N LEU A 272 -25.51 -19.50 -19.05
CA LEU A 272 -26.40 -20.09 -18.04
C LEU A 272 -27.85 -20.04 -18.54
N LYS A 273 -28.48 -21.21 -18.63
CA LYS A 273 -29.87 -21.36 -19.04
C LYS A 273 -30.72 -21.67 -17.81
N LYS A 274 -31.75 -20.87 -17.58
CA LYS A 274 -32.69 -21.06 -16.48
C LYS A 274 -33.38 -22.43 -16.57
N ASP A 275 -33.51 -23.10 -15.43
CA ASP A 275 -34.18 -24.39 -15.35
C ASP A 275 -35.69 -24.27 -15.49
N ILE A 276 -36.29 -25.30 -16.07
CA ILE A 276 -37.74 -25.40 -16.23
C ILE A 276 -38.40 -25.62 -14.86
N LYS A 277 -37.74 -26.37 -13.97
CA LYS A 277 -38.20 -26.70 -12.62
C LYS A 277 -37.12 -26.29 -11.62
N SER A 278 -37.37 -25.20 -10.89
CA SER A 278 -36.44 -24.66 -9.88
C SER A 278 -36.45 -25.51 -8.60
N ARG A 279 -35.26 -25.84 -8.08
CA ARG A 279 -35.03 -26.49 -6.78
C ARG A 279 -34.91 -25.50 -5.61
N ILE A 280 -34.83 -24.21 -5.91
CA ILE A 280 -34.94 -23.14 -4.90
C ILE A 280 -36.34 -23.19 -4.30
N GLU A 281 -36.45 -23.56 -3.03
CA GLU A 281 -37.73 -23.63 -2.30
C GLU A 281 -38.12 -22.26 -1.73
N ASP A 282 -37.15 -21.43 -1.41
CA ASP A 282 -37.34 -20.10 -0.82
C ASP A 282 -36.07 -19.27 -1.00
N TYR A 283 -36.24 -17.97 -1.23
CA TYR A 283 -35.12 -17.04 -1.32
C TYR A 283 -35.55 -15.63 -0.93
N SER A 284 -34.61 -14.89 -0.37
CA SER A 284 -34.76 -13.47 -0.10
C SER A 284 -33.40 -12.77 -0.29
N ALA A 285 -33.44 -11.49 -0.60
CA ALA A 285 -32.25 -10.69 -0.79
C ALA A 285 -32.37 -9.33 -0.11
N SER A 286 -31.25 -8.79 0.36
CA SER A 286 -31.18 -7.44 0.90
C SER A 286 -30.06 -6.66 0.23
N GLN A 287 -30.29 -5.36 0.01
CA GLN A 287 -29.36 -4.45 -0.65
C GLN A 287 -28.93 -3.29 0.25
N ASN A 288 -29.20 -3.40 1.55
CA ASN A 288 -28.83 -2.39 2.54
C ASN A 288 -27.32 -2.49 2.85
N GLY A 289 -26.49 -2.24 1.84
CA GLY A 289 -25.04 -2.36 1.94
C GLY A 289 -24.37 -3.27 0.93
N LEU A 290 -24.12 -4.51 1.38
CA LEU A 290 -23.63 -5.60 0.57
C LEU A 290 -24.88 -6.23 -0.02
N TYR A 291 -24.76 -6.76 -1.22
CA TYR A 291 -25.81 -7.61 -1.73
C TYR A 291 -25.75 -8.90 -0.93
N THR A 292 -26.79 -9.14 -0.15
CA THR A 292 -26.98 -10.39 0.58
C THR A 292 -28.09 -11.18 -0.08
N TYR A 293 -27.85 -12.48 -0.27
CA TYR A 293 -28.81 -13.43 -0.80
C TYR A 293 -28.88 -14.59 0.19
N GLU A 294 -30.08 -14.92 0.61
CA GLU A 294 -30.36 -16.14 1.36
C GLU A 294 -31.29 -16.99 0.52
N PHE A 295 -30.95 -18.25 0.33
CA PHE A 295 -31.82 -19.17 -0.38
C PHE A 295 -31.66 -20.58 0.15
N LYS A 296 -32.73 -21.35 0.07
CA LYS A 296 -32.75 -22.77 0.43
C LYS A 296 -33.11 -23.61 -0.77
N ILE A 297 -32.35 -24.67 -0.99
CA ILE A 297 -32.56 -25.63 -2.07
C ILE A 297 -32.88 -26.99 -1.47
N ARG A 298 -33.66 -27.80 -2.18
CA ARG A 298 -33.98 -29.16 -1.73
C ARG A 298 -32.79 -30.11 -1.89
N LEU A 299 -32.48 -30.88 -0.86
CA LEU A 299 -31.63 -32.08 -0.93
C LEU A 299 -32.48 -33.21 -1.53
N SER A 300 -32.52 -33.31 -2.86
CA SER A 300 -33.24 -34.40 -3.55
C SER A 300 -32.36 -35.00 -4.64
N PRO A 301 -32.40 -36.33 -4.83
CA PRO A 301 -31.96 -36.97 -6.06
C PRO A 301 -33.06 -36.76 -7.12
N ASP A 302 -33.18 -35.56 -7.69
CA ASP A 302 -34.06 -35.36 -8.85
C ASP A 302 -33.32 -35.91 -10.08
N ASP A 303 -33.98 -36.82 -10.82
CA ASP A 303 -33.50 -37.58 -12.01
C ASP A 303 -33.21 -36.71 -13.26
N SER A 304 -32.97 -35.41 -13.13
CA SER A 304 -32.56 -34.58 -14.27
C SER A 304 -31.05 -34.71 -14.49
N ASP A 305 -30.65 -35.24 -15.65
CA ASP A 305 -29.24 -35.25 -16.11
C ASP A 305 -28.57 -33.85 -16.14
N GLU A 306 -29.38 -32.78 -15.97
CA GLU A 306 -28.98 -31.37 -16.03
C GLU A 306 -28.56 -30.80 -14.65
N ASP A 307 -28.79 -31.49 -13.53
CA ASP A 307 -28.57 -30.97 -12.17
C ASP A 307 -27.56 -31.79 -11.35
N VAL A 308 -26.98 -31.18 -10.30
CA VAL A 308 -26.10 -31.85 -9.33
C VAL A 308 -26.94 -32.54 -8.25
N SER A 309 -26.70 -33.82 -8.01
CA SER A 309 -27.35 -34.58 -6.92
C SER A 309 -26.66 -34.36 -5.57
N PHE A 310 -27.15 -33.39 -4.79
CA PHE A 310 -26.63 -33.09 -3.45
C PHE A 310 -27.03 -34.16 -2.43
N ALA A 311 -26.04 -34.77 -1.79
CA ALA A 311 -26.17 -35.83 -0.80
C ALA A 311 -25.24 -35.56 0.39
N LYS A 312 -25.66 -36.07 1.56
CA LYS A 312 -24.88 -35.95 2.79
C LYS A 312 -23.62 -36.81 2.72
N ASN A 313 -22.56 -36.35 3.36
CA ASN A 313 -21.23 -36.94 3.43
C ASN A 313 -20.50 -37.06 2.08
N ASN A 314 -20.92 -36.27 1.07
CA ASN A 314 -20.27 -36.19 -0.23
C ASN A 314 -19.52 -34.86 -0.42
N ASP A 315 -18.54 -34.90 -1.33
CA ASP A 315 -17.74 -33.76 -1.76
C ASP A 315 -18.13 -33.33 -3.17
N TYR A 316 -18.25 -32.01 -3.35
CA TYR A 316 -18.58 -31.33 -4.59
C TYR A 316 -17.51 -30.30 -4.90
N SER A 317 -17.53 -29.71 -6.09
CA SER A 317 -16.79 -28.45 -6.30
C SER A 317 -17.71 -27.31 -6.58
N VAL A 318 -17.28 -26.14 -6.13
CA VAL A 318 -17.95 -24.88 -6.33
C VAL A 318 -17.01 -23.85 -6.94
N VAL A 319 -17.54 -23.08 -7.88
CA VAL A 319 -16.90 -21.87 -8.43
C VAL A 319 -17.87 -20.72 -8.35
N LEU A 320 -17.37 -19.56 -7.92
CA LEU A 320 -18.11 -18.31 -8.05
C LEU A 320 -17.83 -17.69 -9.41
N MET A 321 -18.88 -17.44 -10.19
CA MET A 321 -18.82 -16.63 -11.40
C MET A 321 -19.49 -15.27 -11.18
N MET A 322 -19.01 -14.26 -11.90
CA MET A 322 -19.51 -12.89 -11.80
C MET A 322 -19.40 -12.18 -13.15
N GLY A 323 -20.47 -11.48 -13.55
CA GLY A 323 -20.49 -10.66 -14.75
C GLY A 323 -19.98 -9.23 -14.53
N ASN A 324 -19.94 -8.46 -15.62
CA ASN A 324 -19.73 -7.01 -15.61
C ASN A 324 -21.05 -6.21 -15.81
N THR A 325 -22.19 -6.89 -15.76
CA THR A 325 -23.53 -6.31 -15.96
C THR A 325 -24.44 -6.58 -14.76
N LYS A 326 -25.43 -5.72 -14.56
CA LYS A 326 -26.44 -5.87 -13.49
C LYS A 326 -27.41 -7.02 -13.73
N GLU A 327 -27.70 -7.27 -15.01
CA GLU A 327 -28.52 -8.37 -15.50
C GLU A 327 -27.64 -9.43 -16.16
N HIS A 328 -28.07 -10.68 -16.11
CA HIS A 328 -27.45 -11.76 -16.87
C HIS A 328 -28.05 -11.82 -18.28
N TYR A 329 -27.26 -11.42 -19.28
CA TYR A 329 -27.69 -11.43 -20.70
C TYR A 329 -27.29 -12.70 -21.46
N GLY A 330 -26.81 -13.73 -20.77
CA GLY A 330 -26.69 -15.08 -21.34
C GLY A 330 -25.62 -15.28 -22.41
N LEU A 331 -24.44 -14.66 -22.26
CA LEU A 331 -23.26 -14.94 -23.09
C LEU A 331 -21.99 -14.89 -22.23
N PHE A 332 -21.23 -15.99 -22.21
CA PHE A 332 -19.87 -16.00 -21.68
C PHE A 332 -18.90 -15.53 -22.76
N THR A 333 -18.32 -14.34 -22.60
CA THR A 333 -17.17 -13.95 -23.42
C THR A 333 -16.04 -13.36 -22.60
N LEU A 334 -14.85 -13.48 -23.18
CA LEU A 334 -13.57 -13.07 -22.62
C LEU A 334 -13.31 -11.57 -22.80
N ASP A 335 -12.27 -11.08 -22.14
CA ASP A 335 -11.81 -9.70 -22.25
C ASP A 335 -11.39 -9.31 -23.68
N ASP A 336 -11.10 -8.01 -23.90
CA ASP A 336 -10.76 -7.45 -25.22
C ASP A 336 -9.64 -8.21 -25.97
N ALA A 337 -8.81 -8.98 -25.26
CA ALA A 337 -7.74 -9.79 -25.85
C ALA A 337 -8.23 -11.04 -26.61
N HIS A 338 -9.50 -11.42 -26.45
CA HIS A 338 -10.11 -12.61 -27.08
C HIS A 338 -11.36 -12.27 -27.91
N LYS A 339 -11.56 -10.97 -28.19
CA LYS A 339 -12.67 -10.48 -29.04
C LYS A 339 -12.69 -11.11 -30.44
N ASP A 340 -11.55 -11.60 -30.92
CA ASP A 340 -11.36 -12.13 -32.27
C ASP A 340 -11.49 -13.67 -32.37
N HIS A 341 -11.73 -14.38 -31.24
CA HIS A 341 -11.97 -15.82 -31.21
C HIS A 341 -13.39 -16.20 -31.68
N GLU A 342 -13.57 -17.36 -32.32
CA GLU A 342 -14.86 -17.76 -32.91
C GLU A 342 -16.04 -17.74 -31.94
N HIS A 343 -15.85 -18.21 -30.70
CA HIS A 343 -16.86 -18.21 -29.64
C HIS A 343 -17.19 -16.81 -29.07
N SER A 344 -16.41 -15.77 -29.41
CA SER A 344 -16.59 -14.39 -28.93
C SER A 344 -17.17 -13.44 -29.97
N LYS A 345 -17.17 -13.82 -31.26
CA LYS A 345 -17.60 -12.98 -32.40
C LYS A 345 -19.08 -12.54 -32.33
N ALA A 346 -19.92 -13.28 -31.59
CA ALA A 346 -21.35 -13.01 -31.46
C ALA A 346 -21.72 -12.04 -30.32
N ASN A 347 -20.78 -11.66 -29.44
CA ASN A 347 -21.09 -10.79 -28.30
C ASN A 347 -20.98 -9.30 -28.63
N LYS A 348 -22.02 -8.78 -29.27
CA LYS A 348 -22.16 -7.34 -29.58
C LYS A 348 -22.34 -6.45 -28.34
N ASN A 349 -22.62 -7.04 -27.17
CA ASN A 349 -22.98 -6.31 -25.94
C ASN A 349 -21.83 -6.20 -24.92
N HIS A 350 -20.63 -6.72 -25.22
CA HIS A 350 -19.43 -6.65 -24.37
C HIS A 350 -19.65 -7.14 -22.91
N VAL A 351 -20.48 -8.19 -22.75
CA VAL A 351 -20.70 -8.87 -21.46
C VAL A 351 -19.50 -9.77 -21.14
N ASN A 352 -18.68 -9.35 -20.18
CA ASN A 352 -17.50 -10.08 -19.74
C ASN A 352 -17.81 -10.83 -18.44
N VAL A 353 -17.34 -12.06 -18.33
CA VAL A 353 -17.52 -12.90 -17.14
C VAL A 353 -16.18 -13.23 -16.50
N GLN A 354 -16.16 -13.29 -15.19
CA GLN A 354 -15.01 -13.60 -14.34
C GLN A 354 -15.36 -14.78 -13.44
N ALA A 355 -14.38 -15.61 -13.10
CA ALA A 355 -14.55 -16.73 -12.18
C ALA A 355 -13.51 -16.68 -11.05
N SER A 356 -13.89 -17.16 -9.86
CA SER A 356 -12.99 -17.43 -8.75
C SER A 356 -12.15 -18.68 -9.00
N SER A 357 -11.24 -19.01 -8.07
CA SER A 357 -10.71 -20.38 -7.96
C SER A 357 -11.84 -21.39 -7.72
N GLU A 358 -11.61 -22.62 -8.17
CA GLU A 358 -12.43 -23.79 -7.83
C GLU A 358 -12.08 -24.27 -6.42
N GLU A 359 -13.09 -24.42 -5.57
CA GLU A 359 -13.02 -24.82 -4.17
C GLU A 359 -13.84 -26.11 -3.95
N ILE A 360 -13.44 -26.97 -3.00
CA ILE A 360 -14.21 -28.17 -2.64
C ILE A 360 -15.28 -27.79 -1.61
N PHE A 361 -16.53 -28.17 -1.89
CA PHE A 361 -17.69 -28.00 -1.02
C PHE A 361 -18.15 -29.34 -0.47
N ARG A 362 -18.15 -29.51 0.86
CA ARG A 362 -18.58 -30.75 1.51
C ARG A 362 -19.87 -30.56 2.27
N ILE A 363 -20.80 -31.50 2.15
CA ILE A 363 -22.02 -31.54 2.96
C ILE A 363 -21.82 -32.61 4.03
N GLY A 364 -21.67 -32.24 5.31
CA GLY A 364 -21.45 -33.19 6.40
C GLY A 364 -20.23 -32.86 7.27
N GLY A 365 -19.82 -33.82 8.11
CA GLY A 365 -18.64 -33.69 8.97
C GLY A 365 -17.32 -33.82 8.21
N PHE A 366 -16.19 -33.71 8.92
CA PHE A 366 -14.86 -33.98 8.35
C PHE A 366 -14.80 -35.38 7.72
N PRO A 367 -14.00 -35.60 6.67
CA PRO A 367 -13.85 -36.92 6.08
C PRO A 367 -13.25 -37.90 7.10
N ASP A 368 -13.94 -39.02 7.32
CA ASP A 368 -13.46 -40.12 8.17
C ASP A 368 -12.41 -40.98 7.45
N LYS A 369 -12.28 -40.83 6.12
CA LYS A 369 -11.36 -41.58 5.26
C LYS A 369 -10.63 -40.69 4.25
N ASN A 370 -9.40 -41.07 3.87
CA ASN A 370 -8.60 -40.37 2.86
C ASN A 370 -8.95 -40.83 1.42
N LEU A 371 -8.27 -40.26 0.41
CA LEU A 371 -8.44 -40.60 -1.01
C LEU A 371 -8.17 -42.09 -1.35
N PHE A 372 -7.57 -42.84 -0.43
CA PHE A 372 -7.24 -44.25 -0.56
C PHE A 372 -8.10 -45.14 0.37
N ASP A 373 -9.20 -44.59 0.90
CA ASP A 373 -10.17 -45.29 1.74
C ASP A 373 -9.62 -45.73 3.13
N GLU A 374 -8.54 -45.09 3.60
CA GLU A 374 -7.94 -45.32 4.93
C GLU A 374 -8.50 -44.34 5.98
N ASN A 375 -8.67 -44.80 7.22
CA ASN A 375 -9.24 -44.00 8.31
C ASN A 375 -8.36 -42.78 8.68
N ILE A 376 -8.97 -41.60 8.78
CA ILE A 376 -8.31 -40.34 9.19
C ILE A 376 -8.51 -40.12 10.68
N THR A 377 -7.41 -39.95 11.43
CA THR A 377 -7.45 -39.40 12.80
C THR A 377 -7.43 -37.88 12.76
N VAL A 378 -8.56 -37.26 13.13
CA VAL A 378 -8.69 -35.79 13.24
C VAL A 378 -7.83 -35.28 14.40
N ASN A 379 -6.74 -34.58 14.09
CA ASN A 379 -5.88 -33.94 15.10
C ASN A 379 -6.27 -32.46 15.31
N SER A 380 -5.98 -31.88 16.47
CA SER A 380 -6.30 -30.48 16.82
C SER A 380 -5.73 -29.43 15.86
N ASP A 381 -4.71 -29.79 15.06
CA ASP A 381 -4.15 -28.93 14.02
C ASP A 381 -5.01 -28.88 12.74
N MET A 382 -5.78 -29.93 12.42
CA MET A 382 -6.78 -29.89 11.34
C MET A 382 -7.96 -28.98 11.67
N LEU A 383 -8.36 -28.95 12.94
CA LEU A 383 -9.36 -27.99 13.44
C LEU A 383 -8.81 -26.56 13.37
N LYS A 384 -7.50 -26.33 13.53
CA LYS A 384 -6.92 -24.99 13.38
C LYS A 384 -6.73 -24.56 11.92
N SER A 385 -6.39 -25.48 11.01
CA SER A 385 -6.18 -25.16 9.59
C SER A 385 -7.49 -24.89 8.85
N SER A 386 -8.57 -25.58 9.21
CA SER A 386 -9.92 -25.30 8.71
C SER A 386 -10.49 -23.99 9.27
N PHE A 387 -10.13 -23.60 10.50
CA PHE A 387 -10.43 -22.27 11.06
C PHE A 387 -9.58 -21.12 10.49
N LEU A 388 -8.55 -21.41 9.69
CA LEU A 388 -7.63 -20.42 9.10
C LEU A 388 -7.81 -20.25 7.57
N GLY A 389 -8.96 -20.67 7.03
CA GLY A 389 -9.39 -20.29 5.69
C GLY A 389 -9.62 -18.78 5.58
N SER A 390 -8.67 -18.08 4.94
CA SER A 390 -8.82 -16.74 4.36
C SER A 390 -9.54 -15.68 5.22
N TYR A 391 -9.03 -15.45 6.43
CA TYR A 391 -9.45 -14.37 7.33
C TYR A 391 -9.26 -12.95 6.73
N THR A 392 -10.34 -12.18 6.54
CA THR A 392 -10.34 -10.71 6.75
C THR A 392 -11.75 -10.24 7.18
N PRO A 393 -11.98 -9.79 8.43
CA PRO A 393 -13.34 -9.81 9.03
C PRO A 393 -14.15 -8.50 8.93
N THR A 394 -13.75 -7.51 8.13
CA THR A 394 -14.30 -6.15 8.25
C THR A 394 -14.99 -5.69 6.98
N LYS A 395 -16.21 -6.18 6.73
CA LYS A 395 -17.10 -5.67 5.68
C LYS A 395 -18.57 -5.75 6.15
N ARG A 396 -19.06 -4.67 6.76
CA ARG A 396 -20.49 -4.30 6.81
C ARG A 396 -20.66 -3.10 5.89
N TYR A 397 -21.60 -3.17 4.97
CA TYR A 397 -21.90 -2.06 4.07
C TYR A 397 -23.29 -1.53 4.46
N THR A 398 -23.56 -0.27 4.17
CA THR A 398 -24.90 0.30 3.95
C THR A 398 -24.74 1.36 2.87
N GLN A 399 -25.38 1.18 1.72
CA GLN A 399 -25.21 2.09 0.57
C GLN A 399 -25.89 3.44 0.80
N LEU A 400 -25.12 4.52 0.68
CA LEU A 400 -25.63 5.85 0.35
C LEU A 400 -24.89 6.29 -0.93
N SER A 401 -25.61 6.25 -2.05
CA SER A 401 -25.12 6.64 -3.38
C SER A 401 -24.72 8.12 -3.39
N TYR A 402 -23.41 8.39 -3.44
CA TYR A 402 -22.79 9.70 -3.64
C TYR A 402 -22.03 9.78 -4.98
N THR A 403 -22.54 9.09 -6.01
CA THR A 403 -21.81 8.84 -7.27
C THR A 403 -21.69 10.04 -8.21
N ASP A 404 -22.53 11.08 -8.07
CA ASP A 404 -22.47 12.26 -8.94
C ASP A 404 -21.64 13.41 -8.36
N THR A 405 -21.47 13.46 -7.04
CA THR A 405 -20.65 14.47 -6.37
C THR A 405 -19.18 14.07 -6.35
N SER A 406 -18.85 12.77 -6.23
CA SER A 406 -17.45 12.30 -6.19
C SER A 406 -16.68 12.51 -7.50
N LYS A 407 -17.33 12.33 -8.67
CA LYS A 407 -16.69 12.57 -9.99
C LYS A 407 -16.43 14.05 -10.24
N LYS A 408 -17.35 14.94 -9.86
CA LYS A 408 -17.16 16.40 -9.96
C LYS A 408 -16.16 16.92 -8.91
N PHE A 409 -16.16 16.34 -7.71
CA PHE A 409 -15.24 16.68 -6.63
C PHE A 409 -13.81 16.18 -6.93
N SER A 410 -13.63 14.96 -7.44
CA SER A 410 -12.32 14.44 -7.85
C SER A 410 -11.77 15.18 -9.07
N ALA A 411 -12.58 15.49 -10.08
CA ALA A 411 -12.17 16.30 -11.23
C ALA A 411 -11.81 17.75 -10.83
N GLY A 412 -12.57 18.35 -9.92
CA GLY A 412 -12.30 19.68 -9.37
C GLY A 412 -11.02 19.74 -8.56
N ILE A 413 -10.77 18.73 -7.71
CA ILE A 413 -9.56 18.62 -6.89
C ILE A 413 -8.33 18.27 -7.74
N THR A 414 -8.47 17.38 -8.72
CA THR A 414 -7.38 17.03 -9.65
C THR A 414 -6.99 18.25 -10.48
N SER A 415 -7.97 18.99 -11.00
CA SER A 415 -7.73 20.27 -11.68
C SER A 415 -7.11 21.30 -10.73
N PHE A 416 -7.57 21.38 -9.48
CA PHE A 416 -6.98 22.25 -8.45
C PHE A 416 -5.51 21.90 -8.18
N PHE A 417 -5.15 20.64 -8.02
CA PHE A 417 -3.76 20.22 -7.79
C PHE A 417 -2.89 20.40 -9.02
N ILE A 418 -3.39 20.15 -10.24
CA ILE A 418 -2.65 20.42 -11.49
C ILE A 418 -2.45 21.94 -11.67
N ILE A 419 -3.46 22.76 -11.39
CA ILE A 419 -3.36 24.23 -11.42
C ILE A 419 -2.41 24.73 -10.31
N LEU A 420 -2.46 24.15 -9.12
CA LEU A 420 -1.55 24.46 -8.02
C LEU A 420 -0.11 24.07 -8.37
N MET A 421 0.08 22.93 -9.04
CA MET A 421 1.37 22.43 -9.54
C MET A 421 1.92 23.32 -10.66
N GLY A 422 1.09 23.69 -11.64
CA GLY A 422 1.43 24.63 -12.70
C GLY A 422 1.74 26.03 -12.16
N SER A 423 0.97 26.49 -11.17
CA SER A 423 1.22 27.73 -10.43
C SER A 423 2.48 27.64 -9.57
N PHE A 424 2.81 26.46 -9.02
CA PHE A 424 3.99 26.21 -8.21
C PHE A 424 5.27 26.19 -9.05
N ILE A 425 5.25 25.51 -10.21
CA ILE A 425 6.30 25.59 -11.22
C ILE A 425 6.45 27.05 -11.69
N PHE A 426 5.35 27.74 -11.97
CA PHE A 426 5.39 29.16 -12.32
C PHE A 426 6.01 30.03 -11.20
N LEU A 427 5.73 29.74 -9.93
CA LEU A 427 6.30 30.45 -8.77
C LEU A 427 7.80 30.15 -8.56
N LEU A 428 8.28 28.94 -8.89
CA LEU A 428 9.70 28.60 -8.91
C LEU A 428 10.49 29.44 -9.94
N PHE A 429 9.83 29.80 -11.05
CA PHE A 429 10.44 30.51 -12.17
C PHE A 429 10.06 32.01 -12.29
N LYS A 430 9.15 32.52 -11.45
CA LYS A 430 8.75 33.93 -11.47
C LYS A 430 9.92 34.86 -11.11
N LYS A 431 10.12 35.89 -11.93
CA LYS A 431 11.17 36.92 -11.76
C LYS A 431 10.93 37.76 -10.50
N GLU A 432 12.05 38.16 -9.89
CA GLU A 432 12.19 38.69 -8.54
C GLU A 432 11.43 40.01 -8.27
N LYS A 433 10.76 40.10 -7.12
CA LYS A 433 10.52 41.34 -6.38
C LYS A 433 10.89 41.08 -4.92
N THR A 434 12.15 41.33 -4.57
CA THR A 434 12.58 41.42 -3.17
C THR A 434 11.93 42.66 -2.59
N GLY A 435 11.12 42.48 -1.56
CA GLY A 435 10.36 43.59 -0.98
C GLY A 435 9.60 43.18 0.26
N ARG A 436 9.23 44.20 1.03
CA ARG A 436 8.38 44.06 2.22
C ARG A 436 7.04 43.48 1.83
N SER A 437 6.62 42.39 2.48
CA SER A 437 5.28 41.87 2.26
C SER A 437 4.29 42.42 3.28
N PHE A 438 3.69 43.57 2.95
CA PHE A 438 2.70 44.23 3.82
C PHE A 438 1.56 43.31 4.26
N PHE A 439 1.06 42.43 3.39
CA PHE A 439 -0.03 41.50 3.70
C PHE A 439 0.39 40.42 4.70
N TYR A 440 1.45 39.66 4.42
CA TYR A 440 1.94 38.61 5.33
C TYR A 440 2.41 39.20 6.66
N GLU A 441 3.05 40.36 6.63
CA GLU A 441 3.50 41.05 7.84
C GLU A 441 2.33 41.49 8.72
N LYS A 442 1.28 42.11 8.14
CA LYS A 442 0.10 42.55 8.90
C LYS A 442 -0.63 41.36 9.55
N ILE A 443 -0.80 40.28 8.80
CA ILE A 443 -1.43 39.05 9.32
C ILE A 443 -0.57 38.45 10.43
N LEU A 444 0.72 38.22 10.18
CA LEU A 444 1.62 37.64 11.16
C LEU A 444 1.97 38.59 12.32
N ARG A 445 1.66 39.88 12.28
CA ARG A 445 1.83 40.74 13.47
C ARG A 445 0.55 40.83 14.29
N SER A 446 -0.60 40.47 13.73
CA SER A 446 -1.88 40.55 14.41
C SER A 446 -1.93 39.66 15.65
N ARG A 447 -2.44 40.20 16.76
CA ARG A 447 -2.78 39.43 17.96
C ARG A 447 -3.83 38.36 17.67
N TYR A 448 -4.74 38.65 16.74
CA TYR A 448 -5.79 37.72 16.34
C TYR A 448 -5.24 36.53 15.57
N PHE A 449 -4.14 36.67 14.82
CA PHE A 449 -3.54 35.54 14.10
C PHE A 449 -3.11 34.45 15.08
N HIS A 450 -2.43 34.82 16.17
CA HIS A 450 -2.02 33.83 17.15
C HIS A 450 -3.24 33.16 17.79
N LEU A 451 -4.30 33.91 18.11
CA LEU A 451 -5.51 33.33 18.71
C LEU A 451 -6.26 32.39 17.73
N ILE A 452 -6.58 32.89 16.53
CA ILE A 452 -7.40 32.21 15.52
C ILE A 452 -6.76 30.91 15.04
N PHE A 453 -5.43 30.84 14.91
CA PHE A 453 -4.76 29.64 14.41
C PHE A 453 -4.26 28.71 15.52
N THR A 454 -3.84 29.25 16.67
CA THR A 454 -3.32 28.41 17.76
C THR A 454 -4.45 27.71 18.51
N LEU A 455 -5.59 28.39 18.76
CA LEU A 455 -6.68 27.80 19.52
C LEU A 455 -7.27 26.54 18.84
N PRO A 456 -7.60 26.54 17.53
CA PRO A 456 -8.02 25.31 16.85
C PRO A 456 -6.95 24.23 16.88
N THR A 457 -5.66 24.60 16.74
CA THR A 457 -4.57 23.62 16.79
C THR A 457 -4.48 22.96 18.16
N VAL A 458 -4.67 23.70 19.25
CA VAL A 458 -4.76 23.16 20.62
C VAL A 458 -5.95 22.21 20.75
N LEU A 459 -7.14 22.62 20.29
CA LEU A 459 -8.35 21.79 20.36
C LEU A 459 -8.17 20.48 19.57
N ILE A 460 -7.59 20.54 18.37
CA ILE A 460 -7.28 19.37 17.55
C ILE A 460 -6.28 18.45 18.27
N PHE A 461 -5.24 18.99 18.91
CA PHE A 461 -4.27 18.18 19.63
C PHE A 461 -4.87 17.52 20.87
N LEU A 462 -5.73 18.24 21.61
CA LEU A 462 -6.50 17.65 22.71
C LEU A 462 -7.42 16.53 22.21
N LEU A 463 -8.08 16.73 21.08
CA LEU A 463 -8.91 15.72 20.43
C LEU A 463 -8.09 14.49 20.04
N ILE A 464 -6.94 14.67 19.38
CA ILE A 464 -6.01 13.57 19.03
C ILE A 464 -5.58 12.79 20.28
N GLY A 465 -5.23 13.49 21.36
CA GLY A 465 -4.85 12.84 22.62
C GLY A 465 -6.00 12.05 23.22
N PHE A 466 -7.20 12.63 23.26
CA PHE A 466 -8.39 11.99 23.80
C PHE A 466 -8.80 10.77 22.98
N THR A 467 -8.96 10.91 21.66
CA THR A 467 -9.36 9.79 20.80
C THR A 467 -8.27 8.73 20.70
N GLY A 468 -6.99 9.08 20.77
CA GLY A 468 -5.93 8.08 20.73
C GLY A 468 -5.87 7.21 22.00
N PHE A 469 -6.17 7.76 23.18
CA PHE A 469 -6.22 6.96 24.43
C PHE A 469 -7.55 6.23 24.64
N PHE A 470 -8.67 6.88 24.34
CA PHE A 470 -10.01 6.40 24.73
C PHE A 470 -10.92 6.05 23.55
N GLY A 471 -10.50 6.38 22.32
CA GLY A 471 -11.25 6.06 21.11
C GLY A 471 -10.89 4.70 20.53
N GLU A 472 -11.50 4.41 19.37
CA GLU A 472 -11.33 3.17 18.62
C GLU A 472 -9.86 2.88 18.28
N GLN A 473 -9.34 1.69 18.56
CA GLN A 473 -7.91 1.43 18.34
C GLN A 473 -7.58 0.97 16.90
N LEU A 474 -8.59 0.85 16.04
CA LEU A 474 -8.41 0.70 14.59
C LEU A 474 -7.89 2.01 13.95
N PRO A 475 -6.69 2.03 13.32
CA PRO A 475 -6.04 3.25 12.85
C PRO A 475 -6.82 4.05 11.81
N ARG A 476 -7.59 3.38 10.95
CA ARG A 476 -8.36 4.05 9.88
C ARG A 476 -9.63 4.71 10.40
N GLU A 477 -10.10 4.29 11.57
CA GLU A 477 -11.35 4.76 12.17
C GLU A 477 -11.13 5.75 13.30
N ASN A 478 -9.88 6.06 13.67
CA ASN A 478 -9.53 6.96 14.76
C ASN A 478 -9.02 8.32 14.25
N LEU A 479 -9.59 9.41 14.76
CA LEU A 479 -9.13 10.78 14.48
C LEU A 479 -7.65 11.00 14.81
N ALA A 480 -7.12 10.34 15.82
CA ALA A 480 -5.74 10.53 16.25
C ALA A 480 -4.77 10.19 15.12
N THR A 481 -4.93 9.03 14.50
CA THR A 481 -4.10 8.55 13.39
C THR A 481 -4.45 9.26 12.09
N VAL A 482 -5.74 9.39 11.76
CA VAL A 482 -6.21 10.04 10.52
C VAL A 482 -5.80 11.51 10.46
N ILE A 483 -6.08 12.29 11.50
CA ILE A 483 -5.73 13.71 11.52
C ILE A 483 -4.22 13.89 11.60
N THR A 484 -3.50 13.10 12.41
CA THR A 484 -2.05 13.30 12.60
C THR A 484 -1.26 12.91 11.36
N TRP A 485 -1.47 11.71 10.82
CA TRP A 485 -0.58 11.15 9.81
C TRP A 485 -1.06 11.39 8.38
N ILE A 486 -2.37 11.36 8.14
CA ILE A 486 -2.92 11.59 6.79
C ILE A 486 -3.08 13.09 6.50
N ILE A 487 -3.55 13.90 7.46
CA ILE A 487 -3.78 15.33 7.23
C ILE A 487 -2.57 16.16 7.69
N TRP A 488 -2.29 16.16 8.99
CA TRP A 488 -1.38 17.12 9.62
C TRP A 488 0.06 16.96 9.15
N TRP A 489 0.58 15.73 9.10
CA TRP A 489 1.94 15.47 8.63
C TRP A 489 2.14 15.90 7.18
N ASN A 490 1.22 15.51 6.28
CA ASN A 490 1.28 15.93 4.88
C ASN A 490 1.17 17.46 4.75
N LEU A 491 0.20 18.10 5.41
CA LEU A 491 0.09 19.57 5.42
C LEU A 491 1.35 20.24 5.97
N LEU A 492 1.98 19.67 6.99
CA LEU A 492 3.24 20.15 7.54
C LEU A 492 4.34 20.12 6.48
N VAL A 493 4.56 18.99 5.80
CA VAL A 493 5.61 18.86 4.76
C VAL A 493 5.34 19.81 3.58
N PHE A 494 4.11 19.87 3.07
CA PHE A 494 3.76 20.75 1.93
C PHE A 494 3.82 22.24 2.28
N SER A 495 3.47 22.63 3.51
CA SER A 495 3.48 24.03 3.94
C SER A 495 4.89 24.65 4.02
N ILE A 496 5.94 23.82 4.15
CA ILE A 496 7.34 24.27 4.22
C ILE A 496 7.67 25.13 3.00
N ILE A 497 7.13 24.75 1.84
CA ILE A 497 7.26 25.45 0.57
C ILE A 497 6.81 26.92 0.69
N LEU A 498 5.72 27.15 1.41
CA LEU A 498 5.07 28.45 1.48
C LEU A 498 5.63 29.32 2.60
N ALA A 499 5.89 28.73 3.77
CA ALA A 499 6.16 29.50 4.98
C ALA A 499 7.21 28.90 5.92
N GLY A 500 7.94 27.85 5.49
CA GLY A 500 9.04 27.27 6.25
C GLY A 500 8.61 26.77 7.64
N ARG A 501 9.07 27.45 8.69
CA ARG A 501 8.79 27.11 10.10
C ARG A 501 7.54 27.75 10.69
N LEU A 502 6.60 28.22 9.88
CA LEU A 502 5.41 28.92 10.38
C LEU A 502 4.59 28.06 11.36
N TRP A 503 4.59 26.73 11.21
CA TRP A 503 3.97 25.81 12.19
C TRP A 503 4.49 25.98 13.61
N CYS A 504 5.76 26.32 13.80
CA CYS A 504 6.34 26.57 15.13
C CYS A 504 5.69 27.75 15.85
N ARG A 505 5.05 28.66 15.11
CA ARG A 505 4.33 29.80 15.68
C ARG A 505 2.97 29.39 16.26
N ILE A 506 2.26 28.49 15.58
CA ILE A 506 0.92 28.01 15.98
C ILE A 506 1.01 26.68 16.75
N CYS A 507 2.23 26.25 17.09
CA CYS A 507 2.52 25.00 17.75
C CYS A 507 1.97 25.00 19.19
N PRO A 508 1.12 24.02 19.55
CA PRO A 508 0.54 23.94 20.88
C PRO A 508 1.59 23.63 21.95
N PHE A 509 2.65 22.88 21.62
CA PHE A 509 3.76 22.62 22.55
C PHE A 509 4.49 23.90 22.96
N ALA A 510 4.67 24.84 22.02
CA ALA A 510 5.33 26.11 22.30
C ALA A 510 4.45 27.01 23.18
N LEU A 511 3.13 27.00 22.95
CA LEU A 511 2.17 27.69 23.81
C LEU A 511 2.15 27.11 25.23
N PHE A 512 2.05 25.78 25.36
CA PHE A 512 2.09 25.09 26.64
C PHE A 512 3.37 25.40 27.40
N GLY A 513 4.52 25.33 26.73
CA GLY A 513 5.81 25.71 27.31
C GLY A 513 5.86 27.18 27.77
N ASP A 514 5.25 28.11 27.03
CA ASP A 514 5.15 29.51 27.46
C ASP A 514 4.22 29.69 28.66
N MET A 515 3.15 28.88 28.78
CA MET A 515 2.23 28.89 29.93
C MET A 515 2.95 28.39 31.19
N VAL A 516 3.68 27.27 31.08
CA VAL A 516 4.48 26.74 32.19
C VAL A 516 5.48 27.80 32.68
N GLN A 517 6.18 28.48 31.77
CA GLN A 517 7.11 29.56 32.14
C GLN A 517 6.47 30.77 32.81
N LYS A 518 5.21 31.07 32.51
CA LYS A 518 4.47 32.14 33.21
C LYS A 518 4.11 31.74 34.63
N LEU A 519 3.86 30.45 34.88
CA LEU A 519 3.59 29.93 36.22
C LEU A 519 4.88 29.88 37.04
N TYR A 520 5.91 29.20 36.51
CA TYR A 520 7.20 29.09 37.19
C TYR A 520 8.33 28.71 36.21
N CYS A 521 9.55 29.21 36.46
CA CYS A 521 10.74 28.81 35.71
C CYS A 521 11.99 28.92 36.58
N PHE A 522 12.78 27.84 36.65
CA PHE A 522 14.09 27.82 37.33
C PHE A 522 15.16 28.69 36.64
N ASN A 523 14.86 29.21 35.44
CA ASN A 523 15.68 30.16 34.68
C ASN A 523 17.12 29.66 34.41
N LYS A 524 17.34 28.33 34.39
CA LYS A 524 18.64 27.73 34.08
C LYS A 524 18.99 27.95 32.59
N ARG A 525 20.28 27.92 32.28
CA ARG A 525 20.78 27.90 30.90
C ARG A 525 21.14 26.46 30.54
N LEU A 526 20.77 26.02 29.34
CA LEU A 526 21.18 24.70 28.86
C LEU A 526 22.72 24.61 28.83
N PRO A 527 23.34 23.54 29.34
CA PRO A 527 24.80 23.38 29.35
C PRO A 527 25.42 23.55 27.97
N LYS A 528 26.66 24.07 27.89
CA LYS A 528 27.27 24.45 26.60
C LYS A 528 27.33 23.30 25.60
N ILE A 529 27.58 22.08 26.08
CA ILE A 529 27.71 20.88 25.26
C ILE A 529 26.42 20.50 24.52
N PHE A 530 25.25 20.86 25.05
CA PHE A 530 23.95 20.57 24.44
C PHE A 530 23.40 21.73 23.59
N ARG A 531 24.13 22.86 23.50
CA ARG A 531 23.71 24.04 22.72
C ARG A 531 24.19 23.95 21.27
N ASN A 532 23.90 22.83 20.61
CA ASN A 532 24.24 22.59 19.21
C ASN A 532 23.05 21.94 18.48
N TYR A 533 23.18 21.79 17.17
CA TYR A 533 22.14 21.21 16.35
C TYR A 533 22.10 19.67 16.40
N TYR A 534 23.17 19.02 16.88
CA TYR A 534 23.26 17.55 16.93
C TYR A 534 22.11 16.94 17.73
N LEU A 535 21.73 17.56 18.85
CA LEU A 535 20.67 17.01 19.70
C LEU A 535 19.31 16.94 18.98
N GLN A 536 18.95 17.97 18.19
CA GLN A 536 17.70 17.96 17.43
C GLN A 536 17.69 16.87 16.36
N ILE A 537 18.77 16.74 15.59
CA ILE A 537 18.83 15.76 14.50
C ILE A 537 18.94 14.33 15.04
N THR A 538 19.69 14.10 16.12
CA THR A 538 19.75 12.79 16.77
C THR A 538 18.38 12.38 17.29
N PHE A 539 17.65 13.29 17.94
CA PHE A 539 16.27 13.01 18.35
C PHE A 539 15.32 12.81 17.18
N PHE A 540 15.58 13.43 16.02
CA PHE A 540 14.81 13.17 14.81
C PHE A 540 15.09 11.77 14.25
N VAL A 541 16.36 11.34 14.19
CA VAL A 541 16.74 9.97 13.80
C VAL A 541 16.14 8.93 14.75
N ILE A 542 16.21 9.15 16.07
CA ILE A 542 15.61 8.27 17.07
C ILE A 542 14.09 8.22 16.92
N LEU A 543 13.45 9.38 16.73
CA LEU A 543 12.01 9.45 16.49
C LEU A 543 11.61 8.66 15.23
N THR A 544 12.34 8.81 14.13
CA THR A 544 12.11 8.03 12.91
C THR A 544 12.35 6.54 13.14
N TYR A 545 13.38 6.16 13.89
CA TYR A 545 13.64 4.75 14.22
C TYR A 545 12.44 4.14 14.95
N ILE A 546 11.97 4.81 16.01
CA ILE A 546 10.81 4.35 16.78
C ILE A 546 9.56 4.32 15.88
N PHE A 547 9.38 5.34 15.04
CA PHE A 547 8.27 5.41 14.09
C PHE A 547 8.23 4.19 13.15
N VAL A 548 9.35 3.89 12.47
CA VAL A 548 9.42 2.78 11.51
C VAL A 548 9.40 1.42 12.21
N ARG A 549 10.02 1.29 13.40
CA ARG A 549 10.10 0.01 14.13
C ARG A 549 8.77 -0.41 14.75
N PHE A 550 8.06 0.54 15.36
CA PHE A 550 6.85 0.28 16.13
C PHE A 550 5.57 0.63 15.37
N GLY A 551 5.66 1.24 14.19
CA GLY A 551 4.50 1.63 13.39
C GLY A 551 3.58 2.57 14.16
N ILE A 552 4.09 3.73 14.59
CA ILE A 552 3.30 4.70 15.39
C ILE A 552 2.05 5.15 14.61
N ASP A 553 2.16 5.24 13.30
CA ASP A 553 1.06 5.49 12.36
C ASP A 553 -0.02 4.41 12.39
N LYS A 554 0.33 3.18 12.78
CA LYS A 554 -0.59 2.03 12.85
C LYS A 554 -1.19 1.82 14.23
N SER A 555 -1.03 2.76 15.17
CA SER A 555 -1.61 2.66 16.51
C SER A 555 -2.05 4.03 17.04
N PRO A 556 -3.36 4.24 17.26
CA PRO A 556 -3.86 5.46 17.90
C PRO A 556 -3.28 5.68 19.29
N PHE A 557 -3.15 4.61 20.09
CA PHE A 557 -2.52 4.66 21.39
C PHE A 557 -1.08 5.19 21.32
N TYR A 558 -0.22 4.63 20.46
CA TYR A 558 1.16 5.12 20.34
C TYR A 558 1.23 6.55 19.79
N THR A 559 0.29 6.95 18.94
CA THR A 559 0.17 8.34 18.49
C THR A 559 -0.15 9.28 19.67
N ALA A 560 -1.07 8.92 20.57
CA ALA A 560 -1.37 9.71 21.76
C ALA A 560 -0.21 9.73 22.78
N VAL A 561 0.48 8.61 22.98
CA VAL A 561 1.69 8.55 23.82
C VAL A 561 2.77 9.49 23.27
N LEU A 562 2.99 9.48 21.95
CA LEU A 562 3.95 10.38 21.31
C LEU A 562 3.59 11.85 21.58
N LEU A 563 2.32 12.21 21.39
CA LEU A 563 1.82 13.55 21.68
C LEU A 563 2.06 13.96 23.15
N LEU A 564 1.80 13.05 24.08
CA LEU A 564 2.02 13.26 25.52
C LEU A 564 3.50 13.48 25.82
N VAL A 565 4.39 12.64 25.27
CA VAL A 565 5.86 12.76 25.45
C VAL A 565 6.36 14.12 24.97
N PHE A 566 5.89 14.61 23.82
CA PHE A 566 6.25 15.95 23.32
C PHE A 566 5.73 17.05 24.24
N THR A 567 4.50 16.94 24.72
CA THR A 567 3.87 17.94 25.61
C THR A 567 4.59 18.02 26.95
N VAL A 568 4.82 16.88 27.59
CA VAL A 568 5.55 16.77 28.86
C VAL A 568 6.99 17.27 28.69
N SER A 569 7.68 16.87 27.63
CA SER A 569 9.05 17.35 27.35
C SER A 569 9.10 18.87 27.18
N ALA A 570 8.17 19.45 26.41
CA ALA A 570 8.09 20.90 26.23
C ALA A 570 7.85 21.61 27.58
N GLY A 571 6.95 21.07 28.41
CA GLY A 571 6.67 21.59 29.75
C GLY A 571 7.89 21.52 30.69
N LEU A 572 8.53 20.36 30.80
CA LEU A 572 9.71 20.14 31.66
C LEU A 572 10.88 21.04 31.26
N PHE A 573 11.19 21.13 29.96
CA PHE A 573 12.26 22.02 29.49
C PHE A 573 11.92 23.49 29.72
N SER A 574 10.65 23.88 29.58
CA SER A 574 10.19 25.23 29.89
C SER A 574 10.27 25.57 31.38
N LEU A 575 9.97 24.60 32.25
CA LEU A 575 10.09 24.74 33.70
C LEU A 575 11.55 24.92 34.11
N MET A 576 12.47 24.12 33.55
CA MET A 576 13.88 24.13 33.93
C MET A 576 14.70 25.26 33.30
N TYR A 577 14.52 25.49 32.00
CA TYR A 577 15.39 26.35 31.21
C TYR A 577 14.67 27.60 30.72
N LYS A 578 15.40 28.70 30.62
CA LYS A 578 14.84 29.98 30.19
C LYS A 578 14.44 29.99 28.72
N ARG A 579 13.43 30.78 28.37
CA ARG A 579 12.91 30.98 27.00
C ARG A 579 12.58 29.64 26.30
N ARG A 580 12.42 29.64 24.98
CA ARG A 580 12.05 28.43 24.20
C ARG A 580 13.26 27.54 23.91
N THR A 581 13.93 27.08 24.97
CA THR A 581 15.10 26.18 24.90
C THR A 581 14.76 24.86 24.21
N PHE A 582 13.59 24.28 24.53
CA PHE A 582 13.10 23.06 23.86
C PHE A 582 13.03 23.23 22.34
N CYS A 583 12.36 24.29 21.86
CA CYS A 583 12.22 24.56 20.43
C CYS A 583 13.57 24.83 19.72
N ARG A 584 14.54 25.40 20.43
CA ARG A 584 15.86 25.76 19.87
C ARG A 584 16.82 24.56 19.76
N TYR A 585 16.84 23.67 20.75
CA TYR A 585 17.89 22.65 20.86
C TYR A 585 17.39 21.21 20.92
N VAL A 586 16.10 20.99 21.21
CA VAL A 586 15.58 19.65 21.55
C VAL A 586 14.54 19.16 20.56
N CYS A 587 13.59 20.00 20.17
CA CYS A 587 12.46 19.61 19.34
C CYS A 587 12.96 19.02 17.99
N PRO A 588 12.73 17.72 17.71
CA PRO A 588 13.26 17.06 16.53
C PRO A 588 12.56 17.54 15.25
N ILE A 589 11.24 17.71 15.30
CA ILE A 589 10.43 18.27 14.20
C ILE A 589 10.86 19.71 13.91
N GLY A 590 11.10 20.49 14.97
CA GLY A 590 11.66 21.83 14.87
C GLY A 590 12.98 21.80 14.11
N GLY A 591 13.89 20.91 14.49
CA GLY A 591 15.14 20.61 13.79
C GLY A 591 14.92 20.48 12.28
N ALA A 592 14.21 19.43 11.85
CA ALA A 592 13.96 19.14 10.43
C ALA A 592 13.37 20.34 9.66
N LEU A 593 12.34 20.98 10.22
CA LEU A 593 11.74 22.19 9.62
C LEU A 593 12.74 23.35 9.49
N GLY A 594 13.77 23.39 10.35
CA GLY A 594 14.83 24.39 10.32
C GLY A 594 15.71 24.31 9.11
N ILE A 595 16.22 23.11 8.83
CA ILE A 595 17.03 22.87 7.64
C ILE A 595 16.22 23.22 6.39
N TYR A 596 14.97 22.76 6.29
CA TYR A 596 14.14 23.11 5.15
C TYR A 596 13.79 24.61 5.06
N SER A 597 13.79 25.35 6.18
CA SER A 597 13.55 26.80 6.15
C SER A 597 14.64 27.59 5.40
N VAL A 598 15.82 26.99 5.14
CA VAL A 598 16.89 27.59 4.30
C VAL A 598 16.41 27.92 2.90
N ILE A 599 15.39 27.21 2.39
CA ILE A 599 14.83 27.43 1.05
C ILE A 599 13.43 28.07 1.08
N SER A 600 12.95 28.45 2.27
CA SER A 600 11.64 29.11 2.45
C SER A 600 11.62 30.52 1.84
N PRO A 601 10.46 30.97 1.30
CA PRO A 601 10.34 32.28 0.71
C PRO A 601 10.05 33.39 1.74
N VAL A 602 9.88 33.05 3.03
CA VAL A 602 9.54 34.02 4.08
C VAL A 602 10.65 34.04 5.11
N GLN A 603 11.22 35.21 5.38
CA GLN A 603 12.28 35.37 6.38
C GLN A 603 12.12 36.69 7.13
N VAL A 604 12.46 36.69 8.43
CA VAL A 604 12.61 37.92 9.21
C VAL A 604 13.99 38.51 8.93
N GLU A 605 14.05 39.78 8.56
CA GLU A 605 15.32 40.50 8.39
C GLU A 605 15.19 41.96 8.79
N LYS A 606 16.33 42.64 8.94
CA LYS A 606 16.37 44.10 9.08
C LYS A 606 15.98 44.75 7.74
N GLU A 607 15.18 45.81 7.80
CA GLU A 607 14.74 46.58 6.63
C GLU A 607 15.88 47.46 6.10
N SER A 608 16.57 48.18 7.00
CA SER A 608 17.72 49.02 6.66
C SER A 608 18.91 48.77 7.59
N ASP A 609 20.08 48.55 6.99
CA ASP A 609 21.34 48.43 7.72
C ASP A 609 21.69 49.73 8.43
N ASN A 610 21.47 50.87 7.78
CA ASN A 610 21.75 52.20 8.34
C ASN A 610 20.83 52.50 9.53
N THR A 611 19.54 52.22 9.40
CA THR A 611 18.57 52.41 10.49
C THR A 611 18.86 51.48 11.65
N CYS A 612 19.39 50.28 11.39
CA CYS A 612 19.85 49.41 12.46
C CYS A 612 21.10 50.01 13.11
N SER A 613 22.14 50.34 12.35
CA SER A 613 23.40 50.83 12.91
C SER A 613 23.27 52.16 13.67
N SER A 614 22.23 52.97 13.39
CA SER A 614 22.01 54.27 14.03
C SER A 614 21.46 54.23 15.47
N HIS A 615 21.13 53.06 16.02
CA HIS A 615 20.70 52.94 17.43
C HIS A 615 21.46 51.84 18.16
N ASN A 616 21.92 52.13 19.38
CA ASN A 616 22.69 51.17 20.19
C ASN A 616 21.79 50.13 20.88
N GLN A 617 20.56 50.50 21.22
CA GLN A 617 19.65 49.64 21.98
C GLN A 617 19.06 48.53 21.10
N LYS A 618 19.66 47.34 21.16
CA LYS A 618 19.24 46.14 20.39
C LYS A 618 18.25 45.27 21.15
N SER A 619 17.18 45.87 21.69
CA SER A 619 16.10 45.20 22.44
C SER A 619 15.46 44.01 21.70
N CYS A 620 15.50 43.99 20.37
CA CYS A 620 15.03 42.88 19.55
C CYS A 620 15.83 41.56 19.74
N ILE A 621 17.10 41.63 20.17
CA ILE A 621 17.96 40.46 20.44
C ILE A 621 17.52 39.73 21.72
N PRO A 622 17.44 40.37 22.91
CA PRO A 622 16.97 39.71 24.12
C PRO A 622 15.49 39.32 24.05
N ALA A 623 14.67 40.00 23.24
CA ALA A 623 13.26 39.64 23.03
C ALA A 623 13.05 38.34 22.24
N CYS A 624 14.07 37.85 21.51
CA CYS A 624 13.96 36.61 20.75
C CYS A 624 13.91 35.39 21.68
N ARG A 625 12.82 34.61 21.56
CA ARG A 625 12.54 33.46 22.43
C ARG A 625 13.41 32.24 22.14
N THR A 626 13.94 32.11 20.92
CA THR A 626 14.81 31.00 20.51
C THR A 626 16.30 31.37 20.50
N PHE A 627 16.67 32.47 21.17
CA PHE A 627 18.05 32.97 21.25
C PHE A 627 18.68 33.38 19.91
N GLU A 628 17.86 33.56 18.87
CA GLU A 628 18.33 33.98 17.55
C GLU A 628 18.60 35.49 17.51
N ASN A 629 19.58 35.92 16.70
CA ASN A 629 19.91 37.33 16.55
C ASN A 629 19.30 37.90 15.25
N PRO A 630 18.14 38.58 15.32
CA PRO A 630 17.45 39.08 14.12
C PRO A 630 18.27 40.11 13.32
N VAL A 631 19.33 40.70 13.91
CA VAL A 631 20.21 41.66 13.23
C VAL A 631 21.23 40.97 12.31
N LYS A 632 21.66 39.75 12.68
CA LYS A 632 22.70 38.97 11.98
C LYS A 632 22.16 37.71 11.29
N MET A 633 20.86 37.45 11.41
CA MET A 633 20.23 36.23 10.93
C MET A 633 20.28 36.13 9.39
N GLN A 634 20.88 35.06 8.87
CA GLN A 634 20.98 34.81 7.43
C GLN A 634 19.85 33.91 6.89
N ASN A 635 19.24 33.10 7.76
CA ASN A 635 18.19 32.15 7.44
C ASN A 635 17.26 31.94 8.64
N SER A 636 16.21 31.14 8.48
CA SER A 636 15.23 30.88 9.54
C SER A 636 15.46 29.57 10.29
N VAL A 637 16.67 28.98 10.25
CA VAL A 637 16.98 27.66 10.84
C VAL A 637 16.70 27.62 12.35
N TYR A 638 16.62 28.76 13.03
CA TYR A 638 16.25 28.82 14.45
C TYR A 638 15.11 29.79 14.78
N CYS A 639 14.60 30.51 13.79
CA CYS A 639 13.46 31.40 13.99
C CYS A 639 12.17 30.57 14.06
N ASP A 640 11.37 30.77 15.11
CA ASP A 640 10.05 30.15 15.28
C ASP A 640 8.90 31.07 14.88
N TYR A 641 9.22 32.22 14.26
CA TYR A 641 8.25 33.23 13.82
C TYR A 641 7.33 33.75 14.94
N CYS A 642 7.76 33.76 16.21
CA CYS A 642 6.98 34.30 17.33
C CYS A 642 6.76 35.83 17.30
N MET A 643 7.48 36.56 16.43
CA MET A 643 7.40 38.02 16.21
C MET A 643 7.65 38.93 17.41
N LYS A 644 8.12 38.40 18.56
CA LYS A 644 8.44 39.23 19.73
C LYS A 644 9.55 40.26 19.48
N CYS A 645 10.46 39.97 18.55
CA CYS A 645 11.48 40.91 18.12
C CYS A 645 10.91 42.14 17.40
N PHE A 646 9.78 42.02 16.69
CA PHE A 646 9.13 43.14 15.99
C PHE A 646 8.56 44.15 16.99
N THR A 647 7.88 43.67 18.03
CA THR A 647 7.32 44.53 19.08
C THR A 647 8.39 45.16 19.96
N ALA A 648 9.56 44.53 20.08
CA ALA A 648 10.65 45.04 20.89
C ALA A 648 11.51 46.09 20.17
N CYS A 649 11.59 46.05 18.83
CA CYS A 649 12.45 46.95 18.07
C CYS A 649 11.95 48.40 18.12
N GLU A 650 12.68 49.28 18.79
CA GLU A 650 12.34 50.71 18.95
C GLU A 650 12.22 51.46 17.63
N LYS A 651 13.03 51.11 16.64
CA LYS A 651 13.02 51.73 15.31
C LYS A 651 12.07 51.02 14.33
N ASN A 652 11.34 49.98 14.77
CA ASN A 652 10.46 49.16 13.93
C ASN A 652 11.14 48.72 12.61
N ASN A 653 12.45 48.47 12.65
CA ASN A 653 13.33 48.23 11.49
C ASN A 653 13.42 46.74 11.11
N LEU A 654 12.44 45.93 11.51
CA LEU A 654 12.34 44.53 11.14
C LEU A 654 11.21 44.35 10.14
N GLN A 655 11.45 43.54 9.13
CA GLN A 655 10.47 43.21 8.09
C GLN A 655 10.38 41.70 7.87
N LEU A 656 9.22 41.26 7.37
CA LEU A 656 9.07 39.94 6.76
C LEU A 656 9.36 40.07 5.26
N SER A 657 10.57 39.69 4.87
CA SER A 657 11.00 39.73 3.48
C SER A 657 10.46 38.53 2.71
N LYS A 658 9.90 38.80 1.54
CA LYS A 658 9.60 37.78 0.54
C LYS A 658 10.85 37.50 -0.30
N LYS A 659 11.45 36.33 -0.07
CA LYS A 659 12.56 35.78 -0.84
C LYS A 659 12.04 34.88 -1.96
N ARG A 660 12.86 34.68 -3.00
CA ARG A 660 12.58 33.68 -4.03
C ARG A 660 12.61 32.29 -3.39
N PHE A 661 11.51 31.53 -3.51
CA PHE A 661 11.46 30.15 -3.04
C PHE A 661 12.61 29.32 -3.62
N GLY A 662 13.17 28.39 -2.83
CA GLY A 662 14.26 27.53 -3.29
C GLY A 662 15.64 28.16 -3.27
N VAL A 663 15.73 29.49 -3.39
CA VAL A 663 17.00 30.16 -3.73
C VAL A 663 17.36 31.30 -2.78
N GLY A 664 16.42 32.19 -2.47
CA GLY A 664 16.77 33.52 -1.94
C GLY A 664 17.56 33.48 -0.62
N SER A 665 17.06 32.76 0.38
CA SER A 665 17.77 32.60 1.67
C SER A 665 18.96 31.65 1.54
N ALA A 666 18.85 30.65 0.66
CA ALA A 666 19.91 29.68 0.40
C ALA A 666 21.17 30.33 -0.20
N LEU A 667 21.10 31.45 -0.91
CA LEU A 667 22.28 32.14 -1.46
C LEU A 667 23.15 32.85 -0.41
N LYS A 668 22.55 33.28 0.71
CA LYS A 668 23.26 34.01 1.78
C LYS A 668 23.60 33.13 2.99
N THR A 669 23.09 31.91 2.99
CA THR A 669 23.25 30.97 4.10
C THR A 669 24.66 30.42 4.19
N THR A 670 25.16 30.32 5.42
CA THR A 670 26.30 29.50 5.80
C THR A 670 25.83 28.52 6.87
N LEU A 671 26.25 27.26 6.77
CA LEU A 671 25.90 26.21 7.73
C LEU A 671 27.09 25.94 8.66
N SER A 672 26.81 25.83 9.95
CA SER A 672 27.73 25.27 10.94
C SER A 672 27.93 23.77 10.70
N SER A 673 29.01 23.20 11.24
CA SER A 673 29.30 21.77 11.11
C SER A 673 28.15 20.87 11.58
N SER A 674 27.43 21.27 12.63
CA SER A 674 26.27 20.52 13.13
C SER A 674 25.05 20.62 12.22
N GLU A 675 24.84 21.75 11.52
CA GLU A 675 23.74 21.92 10.55
C GLU A 675 24.07 21.21 9.22
N THR A 676 25.34 21.20 8.82
CA THR A 676 25.83 20.43 7.67
C THR A 676 25.58 18.94 7.89
N ALA A 677 26.03 18.39 9.03
CA ALA A 677 25.73 17.00 9.39
C ALA A 677 24.23 16.76 9.49
N GLY A 678 23.50 17.72 10.08
CA GLY A 678 22.04 17.72 10.15
C GLY A 678 21.37 17.56 8.79
N SER A 679 21.85 18.27 7.76
CA SER A 679 21.30 18.22 6.40
C SER A 679 21.49 16.85 5.74
N TYR A 680 22.67 16.22 5.93
CA TYR A 680 22.93 14.88 5.42
C TYR A 680 22.09 13.81 6.12
N LEU A 681 22.00 13.86 7.45
CA LEU A 681 21.19 12.94 8.23
C LEU A 681 19.70 13.11 7.94
N LEU A 682 19.23 14.35 7.74
CA LEU A 682 17.85 14.60 7.32
C LEU A 682 17.54 13.97 5.96
N PHE A 683 18.47 14.08 5.00
CA PHE A 683 18.35 13.38 3.73
C PHE A 683 18.31 11.85 3.92
N GLY A 684 19.19 11.30 4.77
CA GLY A 684 19.20 9.88 5.12
C GLY A 684 17.90 9.40 5.78
N VAL A 685 17.28 10.23 6.63
CA VAL A 685 15.97 9.93 7.25
C VAL A 685 14.87 9.85 6.19
N VAL A 686 14.79 10.81 5.28
CA VAL A 686 13.80 10.78 4.19
C VAL A 686 14.04 9.58 3.26
N LEU A 687 15.32 9.25 3.02
CA LEU A 687 15.70 8.10 2.22
C LEU A 687 15.25 6.78 2.87
N VAL A 688 15.49 6.58 4.16
CA VAL A 688 15.05 5.35 4.86
C VAL A 688 13.53 5.28 4.94
N GLN A 689 12.82 6.39 5.13
CA GLN A 689 11.35 6.41 5.08
C GLN A 689 10.82 5.96 3.71
N THR A 690 11.45 6.42 2.63
CA THR A 690 11.08 6.03 1.28
C THR A 690 11.38 4.55 1.02
N LEU A 691 12.61 4.10 1.31
CA LEU A 691 13.04 2.72 1.05
C LEU A 691 12.35 1.69 1.94
N SER A 692 11.93 2.07 3.16
CA SER A 692 11.23 1.16 4.07
C SER A 692 9.87 0.72 3.56
N MET A 693 9.31 1.41 2.57
CA MET A 693 8.02 1.10 1.97
C MET A 693 8.12 0.40 0.61
N THR A 694 9.34 0.11 0.12
CA THR A 694 9.54 -0.57 -1.17
C THR A 694 10.05 -1.99 -0.99
N SER A 695 10.03 -2.78 -2.07
CA SER A 695 10.63 -4.12 -2.13
C SER A 695 12.14 -4.16 -1.83
N VAL A 696 12.82 -3.00 -1.86
CA VAL A 696 14.25 -2.88 -1.52
C VAL A 696 14.50 -3.22 -0.06
N LYS A 697 13.58 -2.86 0.85
CA LYS A 697 13.72 -3.14 2.29
C LYS A 697 13.94 -4.63 2.53
N THR A 698 13.00 -5.47 2.09
CA THR A 698 13.02 -6.91 2.35
C THR A 698 14.24 -7.59 1.72
N THR A 699 14.59 -7.17 0.50
CA THR A 699 15.78 -7.67 -0.21
C THR A 699 17.07 -7.32 0.52
N THR A 700 17.19 -6.07 0.99
CA THR A 700 18.38 -5.59 1.69
C THR A 700 18.49 -6.17 3.10
N GLU A 701 17.38 -6.28 3.84
CA GLU A 701 17.36 -6.93 5.16
C GLU A 701 17.76 -8.41 5.07
N LYS A 702 17.33 -9.14 4.03
CA LYS A 702 17.79 -10.53 3.80
C LYS A 702 19.30 -10.61 3.53
N LEU A 703 19.83 -9.71 2.72
CA LEU A 703 21.28 -9.61 2.46
C LEU A 703 22.06 -9.29 3.74
N ILE A 704 21.58 -8.36 4.55
CA ILE A 704 22.21 -8.01 5.83
C ILE A 704 22.13 -9.19 6.80
N ALA A 705 20.96 -9.85 6.87
CA ALA A 705 20.73 -11.00 7.73
C ALA A 705 21.69 -12.17 7.42
N SER A 706 22.09 -12.36 6.15
CA SER A 706 23.06 -13.41 5.78
C SER A 706 24.48 -13.12 6.26
N ILE A 707 24.83 -11.86 6.55
CA ILE A 707 26.17 -11.46 7.00
C ILE A 707 26.25 -11.39 8.53
N ILE A 708 25.25 -10.80 9.19
CA ILE A 708 25.29 -10.47 10.63
C ILE A 708 24.15 -11.08 11.47
N GLY A 709 23.26 -11.86 10.85
CA GLY A 709 22.10 -12.49 11.50
C GLY A 709 20.81 -11.67 11.41
N SER A 710 19.67 -12.37 11.46
CA SER A 710 18.32 -11.79 11.27
C SER A 710 17.90 -10.79 12.35
N GLN A 711 18.36 -10.99 13.58
CA GLN A 711 17.98 -10.18 14.75
C GLN A 711 18.44 -8.70 14.68
N TRP A 712 19.47 -8.40 13.88
CA TRP A 712 20.01 -7.04 13.71
C TRP A 712 19.78 -6.48 12.30
N ALA A 713 19.06 -7.20 11.45
CA ALA A 713 18.92 -6.87 10.04
C ALA A 713 18.19 -5.53 9.84
N PHE A 714 17.10 -5.32 10.58
CA PHE A 714 16.32 -4.09 10.55
C PHE A 714 17.13 -2.88 11.04
N GLU A 715 17.75 -3.00 12.22
CA GLU A 715 18.54 -1.94 12.85
C GLU A 715 19.69 -1.52 11.94
N THR A 716 20.37 -2.51 11.37
CA THR A 716 21.49 -2.28 10.45
C THR A 716 21.00 -1.63 9.16
N PHE A 717 19.92 -2.11 8.55
CA PHE A 717 19.31 -1.48 7.38
C PHE A 717 18.97 0.00 7.67
N PHE A 718 18.32 0.26 8.80
CA PHE A 718 17.90 1.59 9.19
C PHE A 718 19.10 2.53 9.38
N PHE A 719 20.03 2.19 10.28
CA PHE A 719 21.14 3.07 10.63
C PHE A 719 22.11 3.24 9.47
N LEU A 720 22.39 2.18 8.69
CA LEU A 720 23.22 2.27 7.50
C LEU A 720 22.61 3.23 6.47
N THR A 721 21.31 3.10 6.18
CA THR A 721 20.62 3.98 5.22
C THR A 721 20.65 5.45 5.67
N VAL A 722 20.40 5.71 6.96
CA VAL A 722 20.43 7.07 7.50
C VAL A 722 21.85 7.67 7.48
N LEU A 723 22.88 6.85 7.74
CA LEU A 723 24.26 7.31 7.84
C LEU A 723 24.97 7.39 6.48
N ILE A 724 24.56 6.63 5.46
CA ILE A 724 25.18 6.58 4.13
C ILE A 724 25.45 7.97 3.53
N PRO A 725 24.50 8.94 3.53
CA PRO A 725 24.77 10.26 2.95
C PRO A 725 25.87 11.02 3.69
N LEU A 726 25.93 10.90 5.01
CA LEU A 726 26.96 11.55 5.83
C LEU A 726 28.32 10.86 5.67
N LEU A 727 28.35 9.52 5.68
CA LEU A 727 29.56 8.72 5.53
C LEU A 727 30.17 8.87 4.13
N SER A 728 29.36 8.83 3.08
CA SER A 728 29.80 9.02 1.69
C SER A 728 30.36 10.43 1.48
N ALA A 729 29.68 11.47 1.98
CA ALA A 729 30.20 12.83 1.94
C ALA A 729 31.53 12.95 2.70
N SER A 730 31.61 12.38 3.91
CA SER A 730 32.84 12.41 4.73
C SER A 730 34.00 11.68 4.05
N LEU A 731 33.73 10.53 3.42
CA LEU A 731 34.73 9.76 2.67
C LEU A 731 35.24 10.54 1.45
N ILE A 732 34.34 11.08 0.62
CA ILE A 732 34.69 11.86 -0.57
C ILE A 732 35.55 13.06 -0.17
N PHE A 733 35.12 13.82 0.83
CA PHE A 733 35.86 15.00 1.28
C PHE A 733 37.16 14.64 2.02
N GLY A 734 37.22 13.49 2.70
CA GLY A 734 38.43 12.94 3.28
C GLY A 734 39.47 12.55 2.23
N ILE A 735 39.06 11.90 1.14
CA ILE A 735 39.93 11.56 0.00
C ILE A 735 40.45 12.83 -0.67
N ILE A 736 39.59 13.83 -0.90
CA ILE A 736 40.01 15.14 -1.44
C ILE A 736 41.03 15.82 -0.50
N SER A 737 40.88 15.66 0.82
CA SER A 737 41.87 16.15 1.79
C SER A 737 43.22 15.46 1.66
N LEU A 738 43.23 14.14 1.47
CA LEU A 738 44.46 13.33 1.38
C LEU A 738 45.22 13.62 0.08
N LEU A 739 44.50 13.77 -1.03
CA LEU A 739 45.08 14.04 -2.35
C LEU A 739 45.60 15.48 -2.51
N SER A 740 45.29 16.38 -1.57
CA SER A 740 45.72 17.77 -1.64
C SER A 740 46.87 18.04 -0.66
N HIS A 741 48.09 18.16 -1.21
CA HIS A 741 49.38 18.22 -0.49
C HIS A 741 49.59 19.41 0.50
N ASN A 742 48.59 20.26 0.79
CA ASN A 742 48.79 21.50 1.58
C ASN A 742 47.80 21.65 2.78
N THR A 743 48.20 21.18 3.96
CA THR A 743 47.29 20.64 4.99
C THR A 743 46.44 21.63 5.80
N LYS A 744 46.83 22.91 5.97
CA LYS A 744 46.05 23.89 6.78
C LYS A 744 44.97 24.64 6.00
N SER A 745 45.28 25.12 4.80
CA SER A 745 44.32 25.78 3.89
C SER A 745 43.20 24.81 3.47
N ASN A 746 43.54 23.53 3.33
CA ASN A 746 42.62 22.51 2.84
C ASN A 746 41.48 22.17 3.81
N LYS A 747 41.70 22.20 5.14
CA LYS A 747 40.61 21.92 6.10
C LYS A 747 39.50 22.95 6.03
N GLU A 748 39.84 24.22 5.86
CA GLU A 748 38.84 25.29 5.73
C GLU A 748 38.11 25.22 4.40
N ILE A 749 38.83 24.92 3.31
CA ILE A 749 38.25 24.71 1.96
C ILE A 749 37.29 23.52 1.96
N ILE A 750 37.64 22.41 2.62
CA ILE A 750 36.81 21.21 2.70
C ILE A 750 35.58 21.44 3.57
N GLY A 751 35.74 22.13 4.71
CA GLY A 751 34.62 22.55 5.54
C GLY A 751 33.63 23.40 4.75
N LYS A 752 34.12 24.37 3.98
CA LYS A 752 33.29 25.17 3.05
C LYS A 752 32.62 24.29 2.01
N LEU A 753 33.37 23.43 1.31
CA LEU A 753 32.83 22.55 0.26
C LEU A 753 31.71 21.64 0.78
N SER A 754 31.89 21.06 1.97
CA SER A 754 30.88 20.22 2.62
C SER A 754 29.60 20.99 3.00
N GLY A 755 29.74 22.24 3.46
CA GLY A 755 28.61 23.11 3.73
C GLY A 755 27.87 23.51 2.45
N GLU A 756 28.59 23.76 1.36
CA GLU A 756 28.02 24.07 0.04
C GLU A 756 27.24 22.90 -0.55
N SER A 757 27.79 21.68 -0.49
CA SER A 757 27.07 20.48 -0.91
C SER A 757 25.86 20.19 -0.03
N ALA A 758 25.94 20.41 1.28
CA ALA A 758 24.78 20.29 2.16
C ALA A 758 23.68 21.29 1.80
N ILE A 759 24.00 22.57 1.57
CA ILE A 759 23.02 23.58 1.12
C ILE A 759 22.37 23.16 -0.22
N ALA A 760 23.16 22.63 -1.15
CA ALA A 760 22.64 22.13 -2.43
C ALA A 760 21.81 20.85 -2.29
N LEU A 761 22.00 20.06 -1.23
CA LEU A 761 21.22 18.85 -0.95
C LEU A 761 19.84 19.16 -0.34
N ILE A 762 19.67 20.29 0.37
CA ILE A 762 18.42 20.64 1.05
C ILE A 762 17.20 20.66 0.12
N PRO A 763 17.21 21.34 -1.06
CA PRO A 763 16.08 21.30 -1.96
C PRO A 763 15.80 19.90 -2.48
N LEU A 764 16.84 19.14 -2.85
CA LEU A 764 16.68 17.74 -3.30
C LEU A 764 16.04 16.86 -2.23
N SER A 765 16.48 16.99 -0.97
CA SER A 765 15.89 16.29 0.18
C SER A 765 14.43 16.66 0.38
N LEU A 766 14.08 17.95 0.28
CA LEU A 766 12.68 18.39 0.35
C LEU A 766 11.86 17.84 -0.81
N GLY A 767 12.44 17.79 -2.03
CA GLY A 767 11.82 17.20 -3.21
C GLY A 767 11.44 15.74 -2.99
N LEU A 768 12.38 14.93 -2.49
CA LEU A 768 12.12 13.53 -2.16
C LEU A 768 11.02 13.41 -1.09
N HIS A 769 11.11 14.23 -0.05
CA HIS A 769 10.14 14.21 1.05
C HIS A 769 8.73 14.57 0.55
N LEU A 770 8.60 15.56 -0.32
CA LEU A 770 7.34 15.94 -0.95
C LEU A 770 6.82 14.86 -1.90
N SER A 771 7.68 14.28 -2.75
CA SER A 771 7.29 13.20 -3.66
C SER A 771 6.79 11.97 -2.89
N HIS A 772 7.47 11.59 -1.82
CA HIS A 772 7.05 10.50 -0.94
C HIS A 772 5.69 10.79 -0.28
N ASN A 773 5.52 11.96 0.34
CA ASN A 773 4.26 12.32 0.99
C ASN A 773 3.11 12.58 -0.01
N PHE A 774 3.42 12.85 -1.29
CA PHE A 774 2.40 13.06 -2.31
C PHE A 774 1.58 11.81 -2.58
N SER A 775 2.18 10.61 -2.62
CA SER A 775 1.42 9.37 -2.81
C SER A 775 0.48 9.14 -1.62
N HIS A 776 0.97 9.27 -0.39
CA HIS A 776 0.13 9.18 0.82
C HIS A 776 -1.01 10.20 0.81
N LEU A 777 -0.73 11.46 0.47
CA LEU A 777 -1.74 12.51 0.39
C LEU A 777 -2.81 12.21 -0.66
N VAL A 778 -2.49 11.55 -1.77
CA VAL A 778 -3.46 11.30 -2.85
C VAL A 778 -4.22 9.99 -2.64
N GLU A 779 -3.52 8.96 -2.16
CA GLU A 779 -4.04 7.60 -2.02
C GLU A 779 -4.76 7.39 -0.67
N GLU A 780 -4.30 8.01 0.40
CA GLU A 780 -4.86 7.80 1.76
C GLU A 780 -5.87 8.89 2.14
N MET A 781 -5.92 10.02 1.42
CA MET A 781 -6.93 11.08 1.67
C MET A 781 -8.37 10.56 1.55
N ARG A 782 -8.60 9.52 0.76
CA ARG A 782 -9.90 8.83 0.66
C ARG A 782 -10.38 8.27 2.01
N LEU A 783 -9.45 7.99 2.94
CA LEU A 783 -9.73 7.47 4.28
C LEU A 783 -10.05 8.57 5.30
N VAL A 784 -9.80 9.84 4.98
CA VAL A 784 -10.00 10.95 5.92
C VAL A 784 -11.46 11.13 6.28
N LEU A 785 -12.33 11.26 5.29
CA LEU A 785 -13.76 11.48 5.53
C LEU A 785 -14.38 10.28 6.27
N PRO A 786 -14.16 9.02 5.84
CA PRO A 786 -14.69 7.85 6.54
C PRO A 786 -14.15 7.66 7.95
N GLY A 787 -12.86 7.95 8.16
CA GLY A 787 -12.26 7.92 9.50
C GLY A 787 -12.84 8.98 10.43
N ILE A 788 -13.10 10.19 9.91
CA ILE A 788 -13.75 11.26 10.67
C ILE A 788 -15.18 10.89 11.02
N THR A 789 -15.97 10.43 10.06
CA THR A 789 -17.38 10.07 10.29
C THR A 789 -17.49 8.92 11.30
N THR A 790 -16.69 7.87 11.16
CA THR A 790 -16.71 6.71 12.07
C THR A 790 -16.32 7.10 13.49
N SER A 791 -15.26 7.91 13.64
CA SER A 791 -14.87 8.43 14.96
C SER A 791 -15.96 9.27 15.62
N LEU A 792 -16.62 10.14 14.86
CA LEU A 792 -17.66 11.01 15.39
C LEU A 792 -18.93 10.22 15.78
N GLN A 793 -19.29 9.20 15.00
CA GLN A 793 -20.38 8.26 15.32
C GLN A 793 -20.14 7.55 16.65
N LYS A 794 -18.92 7.04 16.87
CA LYS A 794 -18.55 6.35 18.12
C LYS A 794 -18.55 7.28 19.34
N LEU A 795 -18.40 8.59 19.13
CA LEU A 795 -18.57 9.62 20.16
C LEU A 795 -20.04 10.02 20.39
N GLY A 796 -21.01 9.36 19.74
CA GLY A 796 -22.45 9.66 19.87
C GLY A 796 -22.91 10.86 19.05
N THR A 797 -22.09 11.35 18.11
CA THR A 797 -22.41 12.49 17.24
C THR A 797 -22.51 12.05 15.78
N LEU A 798 -23.38 12.66 14.96
CA LEU A 798 -23.53 12.31 13.53
C LEU A 798 -23.88 10.82 13.28
N SER A 799 -24.64 10.19 14.19
CA SER A 799 -25.02 8.77 14.15
C SER A 799 -25.80 8.36 12.88
N SER A 800 -26.36 9.31 12.14
CA SER A 800 -27.12 9.08 10.90
C SER A 800 -26.27 9.10 9.62
N LEU A 801 -24.99 9.49 9.68
CA LEU A 801 -24.12 9.65 8.50
C LEU A 801 -23.24 8.43 8.26
N TYR A 802 -23.45 7.70 7.17
CA TYR A 802 -22.65 6.52 6.84
C TYR A 802 -21.20 6.87 6.40
N ALA A 803 -20.24 6.07 6.84
CA ALA A 803 -18.82 6.18 6.49
C ALA A 803 -18.48 5.19 5.35
N ASP A 804 -18.40 5.65 4.10
CA ASP A 804 -17.99 4.81 2.98
C ASP A 804 -16.46 4.80 2.85
N PHE A 805 -15.79 3.69 3.16
CA PHE A 805 -14.33 3.57 2.99
C PHE A 805 -13.91 3.25 1.54
N ASN A 806 -14.85 2.96 0.64
CA ASN A 806 -14.60 2.67 -0.77
C ASN A 806 -14.60 3.94 -1.65
N VAL A 807 -14.12 5.06 -1.12
CA VAL A 807 -13.96 6.29 -1.91
C VAL A 807 -12.80 6.10 -2.89
N THR A 808 -13.06 6.36 -4.18
CA THR A 808 -12.01 6.35 -5.19
C THR A 808 -10.94 7.40 -4.84
N PRO A 809 -9.64 7.04 -4.84
CA PRO A 809 -8.58 8.00 -4.56
C PRO A 809 -8.63 9.17 -5.55
N VAL A 810 -8.14 10.33 -5.10
CA VAL A 810 -8.22 11.59 -5.85
C VAL A 810 -7.60 11.45 -7.25
N ILE A 811 -6.51 10.69 -7.34
CA ILE A 811 -5.89 10.27 -8.60
C ILE A 811 -5.82 8.75 -8.56
N SER A 812 -6.56 8.07 -9.45
CA SER A 812 -6.62 6.62 -9.50
C SER A 812 -5.55 5.97 -10.39
N SER A 813 -4.78 6.77 -11.13
CA SER A 813 -3.71 6.29 -12.01
C SER A 813 -2.34 6.38 -11.34
N ALA A 814 -1.77 5.23 -10.98
CA ALA A 814 -0.40 5.11 -10.47
C ALA A 814 0.63 5.82 -11.39
N ALA A 815 0.43 5.75 -12.72
CA ALA A 815 1.27 6.47 -13.67
C ALA A 815 1.21 8.00 -13.52
N ALA A 816 0.06 8.58 -13.18
CA ALA A 816 -0.04 10.02 -12.95
C ALA A 816 0.58 10.41 -11.60
N VAL A 817 0.40 9.60 -10.55
CA VAL A 817 1.07 9.82 -9.25
C VAL A 817 2.59 9.80 -9.45
N PHE A 818 3.12 8.77 -10.11
CA PHE A 818 4.55 8.65 -10.42
C PHE A 818 5.07 9.81 -11.28
N SER A 819 4.31 10.24 -12.29
CA SER A 819 4.68 11.37 -13.14
C SER A 819 4.79 12.67 -12.33
N LEU A 820 3.86 12.91 -11.41
CA LEU A 820 3.89 14.09 -10.53
C LEU A 820 5.03 14.03 -9.51
N GLN A 821 5.30 12.86 -8.93
CA GLN A 821 6.46 12.63 -8.07
C GLN A 821 7.79 12.90 -8.80
N SER A 822 7.88 12.49 -10.06
CA SER A 822 9.03 12.74 -10.93
C SER A 822 9.19 14.23 -11.26
N VAL A 823 8.08 14.94 -11.48
CA VAL A 823 8.09 16.41 -11.69
C VAL A 823 8.58 17.14 -10.45
N PHE A 824 8.13 16.76 -9.25
CA PHE A 824 8.66 17.32 -8.00
C PHE A 824 10.17 17.11 -7.90
N MET A 825 10.65 15.88 -8.10
CA MET A 825 12.07 15.57 -8.06
C MET A 825 12.86 16.42 -9.06
N ALA A 826 12.44 16.46 -10.33
CA ALA A 826 13.11 17.25 -11.36
C ALA A 826 13.13 18.76 -11.03
N GLY A 827 12.02 19.29 -10.50
CA GLY A 827 11.90 20.69 -10.07
C GLY A 827 12.89 21.04 -8.95
N PHE A 828 12.96 20.22 -7.90
CA PHE A 828 13.85 20.45 -6.76
C PHE A 828 15.32 20.17 -7.08
N THR A 829 15.62 19.22 -7.97
CA THR A 829 16.98 19.04 -8.53
C THR A 829 17.40 20.29 -9.31
N SER A 830 16.50 20.87 -10.10
CA SER A 830 16.77 22.12 -10.83
C SER A 830 17.06 23.29 -9.90
N VAL A 831 16.33 23.41 -8.78
CA VAL A 831 16.60 24.40 -7.73
C VAL A 831 17.98 24.18 -7.11
N SER A 832 18.32 22.93 -6.77
CA SER A 832 19.61 22.54 -6.18
C SER A 832 20.79 22.95 -7.08
N LEU A 833 20.70 22.63 -8.36
CA LEU A 833 21.71 23.01 -9.37
C LEU A 833 21.78 24.53 -9.56
N TYR A 834 20.64 25.23 -9.52
CA TYR A 834 20.62 26.69 -9.65
C TYR A 834 21.27 27.39 -8.45
N VAL A 835 20.98 26.93 -7.23
CA VAL A 835 21.61 27.44 -6.00
C VAL A 835 23.13 27.24 -6.09
N LEU A 836 23.58 26.04 -6.43
CA LEU A 836 25.00 25.72 -6.57
C LEU A 836 25.68 26.58 -7.65
N LYS A 837 25.02 26.80 -8.79
CA LYS A 837 25.54 27.65 -9.87
C LYS A 837 25.70 29.11 -9.44
N LYS A 838 24.76 29.63 -8.65
CA LYS A 838 24.74 31.04 -8.22
C LYS A 838 25.66 31.32 -7.03
N ARG A 839 26.03 30.29 -6.27
CA ARG A 839 27.02 30.41 -5.21
C ARG A 839 28.42 30.33 -5.83
N ASN A 840 29.21 31.40 -5.67
CA ASN A 840 30.58 31.52 -6.21
C ASN A 840 31.66 31.04 -5.22
N LEU A 841 31.28 30.26 -4.20
CA LEU A 841 32.17 29.87 -3.10
C LEU A 841 32.99 28.61 -3.40
N VAL A 842 32.70 27.91 -4.50
CA VAL A 842 33.38 26.67 -4.92
C VAL A 842 34.03 26.86 -6.30
N ASN A 843 35.21 26.28 -6.49
CA ASN A 843 35.91 26.26 -7.77
C ASN A 843 35.08 25.54 -8.87
N LYS A 844 35.47 25.71 -10.14
CA LYS A 844 34.72 25.15 -11.28
C LYS A 844 34.57 23.61 -11.17
N SER A 845 35.65 22.92 -10.84
CA SER A 845 35.68 21.46 -10.77
C SER A 845 34.78 20.90 -9.64
N GLY A 846 34.83 21.48 -8.44
CA GLY A 846 33.97 21.08 -7.33
C GLY A 846 32.48 21.31 -7.61
N ARG A 847 32.13 22.40 -8.31
CA ARG A 847 30.75 22.64 -8.75
C ARG A 847 30.27 21.60 -9.76
N ILE A 848 31.12 21.20 -10.70
CA ILE A 848 30.78 20.15 -11.69
C ILE A 848 30.56 18.82 -10.96
N PHE A 849 31.49 18.44 -10.07
CA PHE A 849 31.37 17.21 -9.29
C PHE A 849 30.06 17.13 -8.51
N ILE A 850 29.76 18.15 -7.69
CA ILE A 850 28.52 18.19 -6.90
C ILE A 850 27.28 18.17 -7.81
N SER A 851 27.33 18.88 -8.96
CA SER A 851 26.20 18.88 -9.91
C SER A 851 25.92 17.50 -10.48
N VAL A 852 26.96 16.77 -10.91
CA VAL A 852 26.83 15.41 -11.45
C VAL A 852 26.31 14.46 -10.38
N SER A 853 26.84 14.54 -9.16
CA SER A 853 26.36 13.72 -8.03
C SER A 853 24.88 13.96 -7.74
N LEU A 854 24.42 15.22 -7.74
CA LEU A 854 23.00 15.56 -7.52
C LEU A 854 22.09 15.02 -8.63
N ILE A 855 22.56 15.04 -9.89
CA ILE A 855 21.79 14.50 -11.03
C ILE A 855 21.67 12.98 -10.92
N LEU A 856 22.80 12.28 -10.69
CA LEU A 856 22.79 10.83 -10.53
C LEU A 856 21.93 10.39 -9.34
N LEU A 857 22.04 11.11 -8.22
CA LEU A 857 21.21 10.86 -7.06
C LEU A 857 19.72 11.10 -7.37
N SER A 858 19.38 12.17 -8.10
CA SER A 858 18.00 12.43 -8.52
C SER A 858 17.44 11.32 -9.41
N ILE A 859 18.23 10.77 -10.34
CA ILE A 859 17.81 9.65 -11.20
C ILE A 859 17.56 8.40 -10.36
N LEU A 860 18.47 8.07 -9.46
CA LEU A 860 18.31 6.95 -8.54
C LEU A 860 17.05 7.09 -7.66
N LEU A 861 16.79 8.29 -7.13
CA LEU A 861 15.61 8.55 -6.32
C LEU A 861 14.29 8.44 -7.12
N VAL A 862 14.27 8.87 -8.38
CA VAL A 862 13.12 8.66 -9.27
C VAL A 862 12.89 7.17 -9.52
N TYR A 863 13.96 6.40 -9.72
CA TYR A 863 13.85 4.94 -9.81
C TYR A 863 13.28 4.33 -8.52
N VAL A 864 13.76 4.74 -7.34
CA VAL A 864 13.23 4.27 -6.06
C VAL A 864 11.72 4.59 -5.92
N LEU A 865 11.28 5.77 -6.35
CA LEU A 865 9.87 6.16 -6.35
C LEU A 865 9.02 5.40 -7.38
N SER A 866 9.64 4.74 -8.37
CA SER A 866 8.93 3.90 -9.36
C SER A 866 8.64 2.50 -8.85
N LEU A 867 9.29 2.09 -7.76
CA LEU A 867 9.08 0.78 -7.16
C LEU A 867 7.71 0.72 -6.47
N PRO A 868 7.06 -0.46 -6.41
CA PRO A 868 5.82 -0.63 -5.66
C PRO A 868 6.01 -0.18 -4.20
N MET A 869 5.15 0.73 -3.74
CA MET A 869 5.13 1.22 -2.37
C MET A 869 3.95 0.59 -1.61
N ALA A 870 4.21 0.02 -0.45
CA ALA A 870 3.14 -0.42 0.46
C ALA A 870 2.49 0.80 1.13
N GLY A 871 1.15 0.93 1.06
CA GLY A 871 0.42 1.99 1.73
C GLY A 871 0.47 1.83 3.26
N GLY A 872 0.77 2.91 4.00
CA GLY A 872 0.99 2.86 5.46
C GLY A 872 -0.27 2.48 6.24
N HIS A 873 -1.43 2.95 5.75
CA HIS A 873 -2.75 2.74 6.35
C HIS A 873 -3.69 1.89 5.49
N VAL A 874 -3.19 1.15 4.49
CA VAL A 874 -4.01 0.38 3.53
C VAL A 874 -4.05 -1.13 3.87
N HIS A 875 -3.32 -1.56 4.91
CA HIS A 875 -3.39 -2.92 5.47
C HIS A 875 -4.25 -3.03 6.72
#